data_AF-A0A918JNS9-F1
#
_entry.id   AF-A0A918JNS9-F1
#
_cell.length_a   1.000
_cell.length_b   1.000
_cell.length_c   1.000
_cell.angle_alpha   90.00
_cell.angle_beta   90.00
_cell.angle_gamma   90.00
#
_symmetry.space_group_name_H-M   'P 1'
#
loop_
_entity.id
_entity.type
_entity.pdbx_description
1 polymer ?
#
loop_
_entity_poly.entity_id
_entity_poly.type
_entity_poly.pdbx_seq_one_letter_code
_entity_poly.pdbx_strand_id
1 'polypeptide(L)'
;MQSKQSDSKATARKGDTASKKEMTRDSDVILKERASKSSMTHMEADRYFTESDIAQILGNLDGLRNDVYPAEAPETPHTSTAPHFPSVCLIGLGRCGSNIALDVSSLVYNARKYYLNELWDEQNRVHEKESRPIRWIHRNLSLASKETVRPVFLIEPMVVLGDLDKDIEGRIRFSSKNANGDFLTDYNKLKIMDLSEVHAGGAGNSPILGQYLAKIILKKETEHFSNKQWKFIHSYLIDSCGIKANQSRLYFYIFSAGGGTGSGMASEFGLAQQYSYMSKTFEIRSEREIRSKNQSFVFEPIFTSGICILPNISDRYSEMSEALHINAGRLLCKYLSEEWNFSYNSDEAQENHSKDVLARIRPWNAMMLISNDIMRYAEQNDADSTIQNIDVNSMERHANQYISQQIFNILTAQAVTTDYDEDYFRRAGIDIGETIRMDANDLFMSLAGPVAIAYAESVTEQTPPVHNNELDIDDLFFRSIDLPHFNQKTQAIEGISLLPVESEKYRKALQQYRESNYDPSNLRKLHFFQNCSSVVSIVSLPKDYKLSYMALNRLKAHLNALFPNTTLKRYALVIGASANLSLTTLIAKSPCLSDDFLTLIVAYIKRCFARSEVGYDDTLDKAIVEFIQAPEFDEEKLESMLVSHEDPAKILDTNWHAIKPMYEKKYREMIRDDKSFTSINDIRLNLDNVKDTIRYLRQIYRHRISKTRVISLNDEVNFNGPIDKRDTSES
;
A
#
# COMPACT_ATOMS: atom_id res chain seq x y z
N MET A 1 68.80 5.91 -34.40
CA MET A 1 70.07 5.69 -35.13
C MET A 1 70.15 4.19 -35.41
N GLN A 2 69.75 3.76 -36.62
CA GLN A 2 70.63 3.27 -37.71
C GLN A 2 71.52 2.11 -37.26
N SER A 3 71.69 0.97 -37.94
CA SER A 3 71.24 0.35 -39.21
C SER A 3 72.01 -1.02 -39.21
N LYS A 4 71.67 -2.13 -39.88
CA LYS A 4 71.60 -2.38 -41.33
C LYS A 4 71.58 -3.93 -41.57
N GLN A 5 70.80 -4.39 -42.56
CA GLN A 5 71.11 -5.38 -43.64
C GLN A 5 71.64 -6.81 -43.32
N SER A 6 71.36 -7.89 -44.06
CA SER A 6 70.60 -8.17 -45.30
C SER A 6 70.49 -9.71 -45.57
N ASP A 7 69.62 -10.07 -46.54
CA ASP A 7 69.68 -11.23 -47.49
C ASP A 7 69.26 -12.65 -47.01
N SER A 8 68.55 -13.52 -47.75
CA SER A 8 68.20 -13.63 -49.18
C SER A 8 67.12 -14.73 -49.47
N LYS A 9 66.36 -14.54 -50.59
CA LYS A 9 65.84 -15.46 -51.65
C LYS A 9 65.29 -16.87 -51.30
N ALA A 10 64.22 -17.43 -51.92
CA ALA A 10 63.96 -17.55 -53.37
C ALA A 10 62.52 -18.08 -53.74
N THR A 11 61.94 -17.55 -54.84
CA THR A 11 61.26 -18.22 -56.02
C THR A 11 60.26 -19.40 -55.84
N ALA A 12 59.18 -19.61 -56.63
CA ALA A 12 58.58 -18.97 -57.81
C ALA A 12 57.29 -19.72 -58.29
N ARG A 13 56.42 -18.99 -59.04
CA ARG A 13 55.57 -19.39 -60.21
C ARG A 13 54.40 -20.39 -60.04
N LYS A 14 53.29 -20.39 -60.80
CA LYS A 14 52.54 -19.50 -61.74
C LYS A 14 51.45 -20.43 -62.34
N GLY A 15 50.26 -19.93 -62.71
CA GLY A 15 49.46 -20.57 -63.78
C GLY A 15 47.94 -20.46 -63.69
N ASP A 16 47.38 -19.44 -64.35
CA ASP A 16 45.96 -19.27 -64.71
C ASP A 16 45.49 -20.28 -65.78
N THR A 17 44.17 -20.54 -65.85
CA THR A 17 43.37 -20.38 -67.10
C THR A 17 41.87 -20.54 -66.83
N ALA A 18 41.07 -19.74 -67.54
CA ALA A 18 39.62 -19.59 -67.42
C ALA A 18 38.88 -20.18 -68.64
N SER A 19 37.61 -20.61 -68.46
CA SER A 19 36.57 -20.51 -69.50
C SER A 19 35.15 -20.52 -68.89
N LYS A 20 34.21 -19.85 -69.56
CA LYS A 20 32.85 -19.42 -69.14
C LYS A 20 31.74 -20.31 -69.71
N LYS A 21 30.62 -20.44 -68.96
CA LYS A 21 29.16 -20.40 -69.31
C LYS A 21 28.36 -21.36 -68.38
N GLU A 22 27.14 -21.12 -67.89
CA GLU A 22 26.19 -20.01 -67.84
C GLU A 22 25.08 -20.42 -66.81
N MET A 23 24.65 -19.48 -65.95
CA MET A 23 23.29 -19.27 -65.43
C MET A 23 22.57 -20.31 -64.51
N THR A 24 22.41 -19.95 -63.22
CA THR A 24 21.14 -19.81 -62.43
C THR A 24 21.47 -19.44 -60.96
N ARG A 25 21.27 -18.18 -60.55
CA ARG A 25 20.32 -17.71 -59.49
C ARG A 25 20.26 -18.66 -58.27
N ASP A 26 20.84 -18.34 -57.12
CA ASP A 26 20.33 -17.39 -56.13
C ASP A 26 21.39 -17.11 -55.04
N SER A 27 21.19 -15.99 -54.34
CA SER A 27 22.14 -15.15 -53.64
C SER A 27 22.73 -15.68 -52.32
N ASP A 28 24.06 -15.81 -52.29
CA ASP A 28 24.88 -15.67 -51.08
C ASP A 28 25.30 -14.20 -50.90
N VAL A 29 25.03 -13.59 -49.74
CA VAL A 29 25.92 -12.57 -49.18
C VAL A 29 26.37 -13.05 -47.80
N ILE A 30 27.58 -13.58 -47.85
CA ILE A 30 28.50 -14.03 -46.81
C ILE A 30 28.47 -13.15 -45.56
N LEU A 31 28.15 -13.81 -44.44
CA LEU A 31 28.50 -13.44 -43.07
C LEU A 31 29.99 -13.10 -42.96
N LYS A 32 30.33 -11.82 -42.79
CA LYS A 32 31.61 -11.42 -42.23
C LYS A 32 31.46 -11.33 -40.71
N GLU A 33 32.02 -12.32 -40.03
CA GLU A 33 32.34 -12.28 -38.61
C GLU A 33 33.09 -10.97 -38.30
N ARG A 34 32.41 -10.05 -37.61
CA ARG A 34 33.07 -9.13 -36.69
C ARG A 34 32.86 -9.71 -35.30
N ALA A 35 33.96 -10.26 -34.78
CA ALA A 35 34.13 -10.53 -33.36
C ALA A 35 34.01 -9.23 -32.57
N SER A 36 32.79 -8.83 -32.22
CA SER A 36 32.53 -8.03 -31.03
C SER A 36 32.16 -9.00 -29.93
N LYS A 37 33.12 -9.31 -29.06
CA LYS A 37 32.86 -9.91 -27.75
C LYS A 37 31.75 -9.09 -27.10
N SER A 38 30.59 -9.70 -26.96
CA SER A 38 29.46 -9.18 -26.22
C SER A 38 29.88 -9.02 -24.76
N SER A 39 30.27 -7.82 -24.36
CA SER A 39 30.35 -7.41 -22.95
C SER A 39 28.97 -7.10 -22.38
N MET A 40 27.93 -7.80 -22.85
CA MET A 40 26.54 -7.59 -22.49
C MET A 40 25.99 -8.89 -21.91
N THR A 41 26.27 -9.14 -20.65
CA THR A 41 25.60 -10.11 -19.77
C THR A 41 26.19 -9.86 -18.38
N HIS A 42 25.41 -9.29 -17.45
CA HIS A 42 25.51 -9.45 -15.98
C HIS A 42 24.90 -8.30 -15.13
N MET A 43 24.46 -7.17 -15.69
CA MET A 43 24.06 -6.01 -14.85
C MET A 43 22.70 -6.09 -14.13
N GLU A 44 21.81 -7.05 -14.43
CA GLU A 44 20.39 -6.97 -13.99
C GLU A 44 19.92 -8.09 -13.06
N ALA A 45 20.78 -9.08 -12.75
CA ALA A 45 20.46 -10.17 -11.80
C ALA A 45 20.71 -9.79 -10.33
N ASP A 46 21.04 -8.53 -10.03
CA ASP A 46 21.77 -8.14 -8.82
C ASP A 46 21.12 -6.97 -8.06
N ARG A 47 19.78 -6.84 -8.14
CA ARG A 47 19.05 -5.73 -7.48
C ARG A 47 18.96 -5.91 -5.96
N TYR A 48 18.59 -7.11 -5.51
CA TYR A 48 18.42 -7.48 -4.10
C TYR A 48 18.92 -8.91 -3.89
N PHE A 49 19.40 -9.21 -2.70
CA PHE A 49 19.67 -10.59 -2.28
C PHE A 49 18.33 -11.30 -2.06
N THR A 50 18.15 -12.43 -2.73
CA THR A 50 16.98 -13.30 -2.55
C THR A 50 17.45 -14.74 -2.45
N GLU A 51 16.99 -15.46 -1.43
CA GLU A 51 17.33 -16.87 -1.31
C GLU A 51 16.66 -17.68 -2.43
N SER A 52 17.47 -18.50 -3.09
CA SER A 52 17.07 -19.35 -4.20
C SER A 52 16.80 -20.79 -3.75
N ASP A 53 17.48 -21.26 -2.68
CA ASP A 53 17.24 -22.59 -2.14
C ASP A 53 15.94 -22.64 -1.32
N ILE A 54 14.97 -23.35 -1.89
CA ILE A 54 13.67 -23.60 -1.28
C ILE A 54 13.80 -24.33 0.06
N ALA A 55 14.71 -25.29 0.19
CA ALA A 55 14.86 -26.04 1.43
C ALA A 55 15.31 -25.11 2.57
N GLN A 56 16.20 -24.17 2.26
CA GLN A 56 16.65 -23.13 3.17
C GLN A 56 15.52 -22.13 3.52
N ILE A 57 14.75 -21.68 2.53
CA ILE A 57 13.58 -20.81 2.78
C ILE A 57 12.58 -21.48 3.73
N LEU A 58 12.21 -22.74 3.46
CA LEU A 58 11.28 -23.49 4.29
C LEU A 58 11.85 -23.75 5.70
N GLY A 59 13.13 -24.10 5.81
CA GLY A 59 13.79 -24.27 7.10
C GLY A 59 13.84 -22.96 7.92
N ASN A 60 14.07 -21.82 7.27
CA ASN A 60 14.02 -20.51 7.91
C ASN A 60 12.60 -20.14 8.37
N LEU A 61 11.58 -20.47 7.56
CA LEU A 61 10.18 -20.28 7.95
C LEU A 61 9.78 -21.15 9.15
N ASP A 62 10.22 -22.41 9.17
CA ASP A 62 9.96 -23.30 10.30
C ASP A 62 10.65 -22.80 11.57
N GLY A 63 11.87 -22.26 11.44
CA GLY A 63 12.56 -21.56 12.54
C GLY A 63 11.73 -20.40 13.09
N LEU A 64 11.23 -19.53 12.21
CA LEU A 64 10.38 -18.41 12.63
C LEU A 64 9.05 -18.87 13.24
N ARG A 65 8.45 -19.93 12.69
CA ARG A 65 7.18 -20.48 13.18
C ARG A 65 7.31 -20.99 14.61
N ASN A 66 8.41 -21.66 14.94
CA ASN A 66 8.69 -22.12 16.31
C ASN A 66 8.88 -20.95 17.28
N ASP A 67 9.47 -19.84 16.82
CA ASP A 67 9.63 -18.62 17.63
C ASP A 67 8.31 -17.84 17.82
N VAL A 68 7.32 -18.03 16.94
CA VAL A 68 6.00 -17.39 17.02
C VAL A 68 5.01 -18.23 17.82
N TYR A 69 5.09 -19.55 17.68
CA TYR A 69 4.26 -20.54 18.36
C TYR A 69 5.15 -21.43 19.23
N PRO A 70 5.64 -20.93 20.39
CA PRO A 70 6.40 -21.76 21.30
C PRO A 70 5.52 -22.94 21.75
N ALA A 71 6.06 -24.15 21.70
CA ALA A 71 5.32 -25.34 22.11
C ALA A 71 4.94 -25.23 23.59
N GLU A 72 3.64 -25.17 23.88
CA GLU A 72 3.14 -25.43 25.23
C GLU A 72 3.49 -26.89 25.59
N ALA A 73 3.78 -27.15 26.88
CA ALA A 73 4.19 -28.45 27.37
C ALA A 73 3.26 -29.59 26.86
N PRO A 74 3.79 -30.80 26.63
CA PRO A 74 3.11 -31.81 25.81
C PRO A 74 1.96 -32.47 26.58
N GLU A 75 0.79 -31.85 26.59
CA GLU A 75 -0.44 -32.52 26.98
C GLU A 75 -1.28 -32.81 25.73
N THR A 76 -1.15 -34.05 25.27
CA THR A 76 -1.92 -34.79 24.25
C THR A 76 -1.35 -34.88 22.82
N PRO A 77 -1.04 -36.12 22.34
CA PRO A 77 -0.54 -36.37 21.00
C PRO A 77 -1.71 -36.66 20.04
N HIS A 78 -2.37 -35.62 19.53
CA HIS A 78 -3.34 -35.81 18.44
C HIS A 78 -3.05 -34.85 17.27
N THR A 79 -2.52 -35.43 16.19
CA THR A 79 -2.46 -34.89 14.81
C THR A 79 -1.99 -33.44 14.68
N SER A 80 -0.72 -33.15 14.98
CA SER A 80 -0.18 -31.79 14.87
C SER A 80 0.20 -31.42 13.43
N THR A 81 -0.76 -30.94 12.65
CA THR A 81 -0.44 -30.05 11.52
C THR A 81 0.26 -28.81 12.09
N ALA A 82 1.43 -28.44 11.56
CA ALA A 82 2.16 -27.27 12.03
C ALA A 82 1.29 -25.99 11.98
N PRO A 83 1.39 -25.08 12.97
CA PRO A 83 0.55 -23.89 13.01
C PRO A 83 0.81 -22.99 11.80
N HIS A 84 -0.26 -22.46 11.21
CA HIS A 84 -0.17 -21.54 10.07
C HIS A 84 0.20 -20.13 10.52
N PHE A 85 0.98 -19.41 9.72
CA PHE A 85 1.20 -17.98 9.93
C PHE A 85 -0.11 -17.19 9.80
N PRO A 86 -0.22 -16.02 10.45
CA PRO A 86 -1.33 -15.11 10.23
C PRO A 86 -1.49 -14.73 8.75
N SER A 87 -2.73 -14.49 8.32
CA SER A 87 -3.02 -14.03 6.95
C SER A 87 -2.52 -12.61 6.67
N VAL A 88 -2.24 -11.83 7.72
CA VAL A 88 -1.85 -10.43 7.63
C VAL A 88 -0.54 -10.15 8.35
N CYS A 89 0.29 -9.34 7.71
CA CYS A 89 1.52 -8.80 8.25
C CYS A 89 1.47 -7.26 8.33
N LEU A 90 1.74 -6.71 9.51
CA LEU A 90 1.98 -5.27 9.72
C LEU A 90 3.48 -5.03 9.80
N ILE A 91 3.99 -4.12 8.98
CA ILE A 91 5.41 -3.75 8.92
C ILE A 91 5.55 -2.28 9.30
N GLY A 92 5.99 -2.01 10.53
CA GLY A 92 6.21 -0.64 11.03
C GLY A 92 7.65 -0.20 10.79
N LEU A 93 7.87 0.82 9.96
CA LEU A 93 9.21 1.30 9.62
C LEU A 93 9.49 2.73 10.10
N GLY A 94 10.65 2.90 10.71
CA GLY A 94 11.04 4.13 11.41
C GLY A 94 10.23 4.34 12.70
N ARG A 95 10.51 5.47 13.37
CA ARG A 95 9.89 5.81 14.67
C ARG A 95 8.36 5.84 14.64
N CYS A 96 7.79 6.65 13.75
CA CYS A 96 6.34 6.82 13.61
C CYS A 96 5.65 5.50 13.21
N GLY A 97 6.18 4.82 12.18
CA GLY A 97 5.62 3.55 11.70
C GLY A 97 5.63 2.45 12.77
N SER A 98 6.70 2.37 13.56
CA SER A 98 6.80 1.39 14.65
C SER A 98 5.77 1.61 15.75
N ASN A 99 5.52 2.87 16.13
CA ASN A 99 4.56 3.20 17.19
C ASN A 99 3.13 2.85 16.77
N ILE A 100 2.73 3.26 15.56
CA ILE A 100 1.39 2.95 15.02
C ILE A 100 1.18 1.44 14.89
N ALA A 101 2.18 0.71 14.39
CA ALA A 101 2.09 -0.75 14.29
C ALA A 101 1.86 -1.42 15.65
N LEU A 102 2.50 -0.93 16.72
CA LEU A 102 2.29 -1.42 18.08
C LEU A 102 0.89 -1.08 18.61
N ASP A 103 0.41 0.14 18.35
CA ASP A 103 -0.93 0.57 18.76
C ASP A 103 -2.02 -0.28 18.10
N VAL A 104 -1.92 -0.52 16.79
CA VAL A 104 -2.82 -1.44 16.05
C VAL A 104 -2.79 -2.84 16.66
N SER A 105 -1.59 -3.36 16.92
CA SER A 105 -1.43 -4.71 17.46
C SER A 105 -2.02 -4.84 18.86
N SER A 106 -1.88 -3.80 19.66
CA SER A 106 -2.49 -3.71 21.00
C SER A 106 -4.01 -3.64 20.91
N LEU A 107 -4.58 -2.88 19.97
CA LEU A 107 -6.03 -2.82 19.75
C LEU A 107 -6.59 -4.19 19.35
N VAL A 108 -5.95 -4.88 18.40
CA VAL A 108 -6.35 -6.22 17.97
C VAL A 108 -6.25 -7.22 19.13
N TYR A 109 -5.15 -7.19 19.87
CA TYR A 109 -4.94 -8.08 21.02
C TYR A 109 -5.98 -7.87 22.12
N ASN A 110 -6.25 -6.61 22.47
CA ASN A 110 -7.23 -6.26 23.49
C ASN A 110 -8.66 -6.62 23.06
N ALA A 111 -9.02 -6.32 21.81
CA ALA A 111 -10.32 -6.68 21.28
C ALA A 111 -10.50 -8.21 21.29
N ARG A 112 -9.49 -8.98 20.89
CA ARG A 112 -9.52 -10.44 20.96
C ARG A 112 -9.66 -10.95 22.40
N LYS A 113 -8.89 -10.41 23.33
CA LYS A 113 -8.98 -10.78 24.76
C LYS A 113 -10.36 -10.48 25.33
N TYR A 114 -10.94 -9.33 24.98
CA TYR A 114 -12.31 -8.97 25.37
C TYR A 114 -13.32 -10.00 24.85
N TYR A 115 -13.28 -10.34 23.56
CA TYR A 115 -14.20 -11.35 22.99
C TYR A 115 -14.00 -12.75 23.59
N LEU A 116 -12.76 -13.18 23.84
CA LEU A 116 -12.49 -14.46 24.48
C LEU A 116 -13.05 -14.51 25.91
N ASN A 117 -12.90 -13.43 26.67
CA ASN A 117 -13.48 -13.33 28.01
C ASN A 117 -15.01 -13.36 27.96
N GLU A 118 -15.64 -12.64 27.02
CA GLU A 118 -17.10 -12.66 26.86
C GLU A 118 -17.61 -14.05 26.50
N LEU A 119 -16.89 -14.78 25.65
CA LEU A 119 -17.19 -16.18 25.32
C LEU A 119 -17.05 -17.10 26.53
N TRP A 120 -15.98 -16.94 27.32
CA TRP A 120 -15.81 -17.70 28.56
C TRP A 120 -16.92 -17.40 29.56
N ASP A 121 -17.33 -16.13 29.69
CA ASP A 121 -18.44 -15.73 30.54
C ASP A 121 -19.78 -16.29 30.06
N GLU A 122 -20.04 -16.30 28.74
CA GLU A 122 -21.21 -16.95 28.14
C GLU A 122 -21.19 -18.47 28.38
N GLN A 123 -20.05 -19.13 28.16
CA GLN A 123 -19.89 -20.57 28.41
C GLN A 123 -20.09 -20.92 29.90
N ASN A 124 -19.55 -20.10 30.80
CA ASN A 124 -19.72 -20.24 32.24
C ASN A 124 -21.18 -20.03 32.64
N ARG A 125 -21.85 -19.00 32.11
CA ARG A 125 -23.29 -18.75 32.33
C ARG A 125 -24.18 -19.88 31.79
N VAL A 126 -23.83 -20.48 30.65
CA VAL A 126 -24.53 -21.67 30.11
C VAL A 126 -24.28 -22.87 31.02
N HIS A 127 -23.04 -23.07 31.49
CA HIS A 127 -22.70 -24.13 32.44
C HIS A 127 -23.39 -23.97 33.81
N GLU A 128 -23.63 -22.73 34.26
CA GLU A 128 -24.35 -22.44 35.51
C GLU A 128 -25.87 -22.55 35.35
N LYS A 129 -26.44 -22.20 34.19
CA LYS A 129 -27.89 -22.31 33.90
C LYS A 129 -28.35 -23.75 33.60
N GLU A 130 -27.45 -24.64 33.21
CA GLU A 130 -27.78 -26.07 33.07
C GLU A 130 -27.87 -26.77 34.44
N SER A 131 -29.09 -26.91 34.96
CA SER A 131 -29.33 -27.75 36.15
C SER A 131 -28.96 -29.22 35.89
N ARG A 132 -28.42 -29.92 36.90
CA ARG A 132 -28.02 -31.34 36.86
C ARG A 132 -29.04 -32.31 36.18
N PRO A 133 -30.37 -32.17 36.36
CA PRO A 133 -31.32 -33.05 35.67
C PRO A 133 -31.41 -32.81 34.15
N ILE A 134 -31.16 -31.60 33.66
CA ILE A 134 -31.21 -31.27 32.22
C ILE A 134 -30.03 -31.90 31.46
N ARG A 135 -28.83 -31.97 32.06
CA ARG A 135 -27.67 -32.67 31.48
C ARG A 135 -27.90 -34.17 31.28
N TRP A 136 -28.63 -34.81 32.20
CA TRP A 136 -28.96 -36.24 32.07
C TRP A 136 -29.91 -36.50 30.89
N ILE A 137 -30.90 -35.61 30.68
CA ILE A 137 -31.86 -35.70 29.58
C ILE A 137 -31.18 -35.46 28.23
N HIS A 138 -30.32 -34.43 28.11
CA HIS A 138 -29.58 -34.16 26.87
C HIS A 138 -28.62 -35.30 26.49
N ARG A 139 -27.99 -35.96 27.47
CA ARG A 139 -27.06 -37.07 27.23
C ARG A 139 -27.76 -38.35 26.76
N ASN A 140 -29.01 -38.57 27.15
CA ASN A 140 -29.77 -39.78 26.81
C ASN A 140 -30.62 -39.67 25.54
N LEU A 141 -30.96 -38.45 25.10
CA LEU A 141 -31.83 -38.25 23.92
C LEU A 141 -31.10 -37.88 22.63
N SER A 142 -29.76 -37.78 22.62
CA SER A 142 -28.97 -37.39 21.43
C SER A 142 -29.56 -36.18 20.69
N LEU A 143 -30.18 -35.26 21.44
CA LEU A 143 -30.66 -34.00 20.93
C LEU A 143 -29.43 -33.20 20.53
N ALA A 144 -29.33 -32.87 19.24
CA ALA A 144 -28.23 -32.11 18.66
C ALA A 144 -27.86 -30.97 19.61
N SER A 145 -26.61 -30.95 20.05
CA SER A 145 -26.07 -29.87 20.87
C SER A 145 -26.39 -28.55 20.16
N LYS A 146 -27.01 -27.61 20.89
CA LYS A 146 -27.14 -26.22 20.43
C LYS A 146 -25.80 -25.78 19.86
N GLU A 147 -25.85 -25.17 18.68
CA GLU A 147 -24.67 -24.71 17.93
C GLU A 147 -23.63 -24.13 18.88
N THR A 148 -22.46 -24.76 18.90
CA THR A 148 -21.30 -24.24 19.60
C THR A 148 -21.06 -22.83 19.07
N VAL A 149 -21.21 -21.82 19.95
CA VAL A 149 -20.86 -20.43 19.65
C VAL A 149 -19.41 -20.44 19.18
N ARG A 150 -19.20 -20.32 17.87
CA ARG A 150 -17.86 -20.22 17.30
C ARG A 150 -17.33 -18.81 17.57
N PRO A 151 -16.07 -18.67 18.01
CA PRO A 151 -15.49 -17.36 18.19
C PRO A 151 -15.47 -16.61 16.86
N VAL A 152 -15.94 -15.36 16.86
CA VAL A 152 -15.67 -14.42 15.76
C VAL A 152 -14.18 -14.09 15.85
N PHE A 153 -13.38 -14.66 14.96
CA PHE A 153 -11.93 -14.49 14.99
C PHE A 153 -11.56 -13.08 14.54
N LEU A 154 -11.12 -12.25 15.49
CA LEU A 154 -10.28 -11.11 15.17
C LEU A 154 -8.93 -11.63 14.67
N ILE A 155 -8.58 -11.27 13.44
CA ILE A 155 -7.30 -11.66 12.82
C ILE A 155 -6.18 -11.05 13.65
N GLU A 156 -5.36 -11.90 14.26
CA GLU A 156 -4.17 -11.48 15.00
C GLU A 156 -2.96 -11.42 14.05
N PRO A 157 -2.50 -10.21 13.64
CA PRO A 157 -1.50 -10.05 12.61
C PRO A 157 -0.11 -10.43 13.09
N MET A 158 0.75 -10.81 12.16
CA MET A 158 2.18 -10.81 12.41
C MET A 158 2.72 -9.39 12.35
N VAL A 159 3.59 -9.01 13.28
CA VAL A 159 4.04 -7.62 13.42
C VAL A 159 5.54 -7.58 13.31
N VAL A 160 6.05 -6.85 12.32
CA VAL A 160 7.49 -6.70 12.09
C VAL A 160 7.86 -5.23 12.19
N LEU A 161 8.74 -4.88 13.11
CA LEU A 161 9.16 -3.50 13.34
C LEU A 161 10.60 -3.33 12.90
N GLY A 162 10.93 -2.21 12.25
CA GLY A 162 12.29 -1.90 11.84
C GLY A 162 12.60 -0.42 11.92
N ASP A 163 13.82 -0.12 12.35
CA ASP A 163 14.35 1.24 12.44
C ASP A 163 15.87 1.18 12.26
N LEU A 164 16.47 2.30 11.86
CA LEU A 164 17.93 2.48 11.77
C LEU A 164 18.48 3.24 12.99
N ASP A 165 17.63 3.45 13.99
CA ASP A 165 18.00 4.05 15.27
C ASP A 165 18.61 3.00 16.20
N LYS A 166 19.52 3.44 17.07
CA LYS A 166 20.41 2.59 17.87
C LYS A 166 19.68 1.74 18.92
N ASP A 167 18.50 2.15 19.37
CA ASP A 167 17.78 1.51 20.47
C ASP A 167 16.27 1.40 20.19
N ILE A 168 15.92 0.74 19.08
CA ILE A 168 14.52 0.46 18.75
C ILE A 168 13.85 -0.37 19.86
N GLU A 169 14.54 -1.38 20.38
CA GLU A 169 13.99 -2.29 21.38
C GLU A 169 13.77 -1.60 22.73
N GLY A 170 14.74 -0.82 23.22
CA GLY A 170 14.59 -0.02 24.44
C GLY A 170 13.49 1.03 24.29
N ARG A 171 13.38 1.68 23.12
CA ARG A 171 12.28 2.62 22.81
C ARG A 171 10.92 1.94 22.85
N ILE A 172 10.77 0.79 22.19
CA ILE A 172 9.52 0.03 22.16
C ILE A 172 9.13 -0.40 23.58
N ARG A 173 10.08 -0.93 24.35
CA ARG A 173 9.88 -1.30 25.77
C ARG A 173 9.48 -0.10 26.62
N PHE A 174 10.07 1.08 26.40
CA PHE A 174 9.71 2.29 27.14
C PHE A 174 8.31 2.80 26.77
N SER A 175 7.96 2.86 25.48
CA SER A 175 6.63 3.25 25.02
C SER A 175 5.54 2.32 25.59
N SER A 176 5.83 1.01 25.69
CA SER A 176 4.89 0.03 26.24
C SER A 176 4.71 0.09 27.76
N LYS A 177 5.64 0.67 28.54
CA LYS A 177 5.48 0.76 30.00
C LYS A 177 4.29 1.60 30.44
N ASN A 178 3.77 2.46 29.55
CA ASN A 178 2.58 3.26 29.77
C ASN A 178 1.27 2.54 29.37
N ALA A 179 1.34 1.36 28.75
CA ALA A 179 0.20 0.56 28.31
C ALA A 179 0.37 -0.88 28.82
N ASN A 180 -0.37 -1.27 29.87
CA ASN A 180 -0.46 -2.63 30.44
C ASN A 180 0.75 -3.54 30.17
N GLY A 181 1.75 -3.48 31.06
CA GLY A 181 3.14 -3.93 30.85
C GLY A 181 3.44 -5.38 30.46
N ASP A 182 2.45 -6.22 30.17
CA ASP A 182 2.63 -7.61 29.71
C ASP A 182 2.50 -7.79 28.18
N PHE A 183 2.06 -6.77 27.41
CA PHE A 183 1.82 -6.95 25.96
C PHE A 183 3.06 -7.38 25.17
N LEU A 184 4.22 -6.73 25.39
CA LEU A 184 5.44 -7.05 24.65
C LEU A 184 6.03 -8.42 25.01
N THR A 185 5.81 -8.89 26.24
CA THR A 185 6.29 -10.20 26.68
C THR A 185 5.37 -11.32 26.22
N ASP A 186 4.07 -11.04 26.13
CA ASP A 186 3.06 -12.05 25.80
C ASP A 186 2.82 -12.19 24.29
N TYR A 187 3.09 -11.14 23.51
CA TYR A 187 2.82 -11.12 22.08
C TYR A 187 3.97 -11.69 21.23
N ASN A 188 4.08 -13.02 21.20
CA ASN A 188 5.14 -13.76 20.47
C ASN A 188 5.21 -13.51 18.95
N LYS A 189 4.14 -12.95 18.37
CA LYS A 189 4.01 -12.58 16.94
C LYS A 189 4.69 -11.26 16.58
N LEU A 190 5.18 -10.50 17.55
CA LEU A 190 5.97 -9.30 17.34
C LEU A 190 7.44 -9.69 17.11
N LYS A 191 8.02 -9.21 16.01
CA LYS A 191 9.43 -9.40 15.67
C LYS A 191 10.08 -8.04 15.39
N ILE A 192 11.26 -7.83 15.95
CA ILE A 192 12.02 -6.58 15.82
C ILE A 192 13.21 -6.84 14.90
N MET A 193 13.30 -6.07 13.82
CA MET A 193 14.43 -6.04 12.90
C MET A 193 15.50 -5.13 13.47
N ASP A 194 16.46 -5.70 14.20
CA ASP A 194 17.67 -4.98 14.56
C ASP A 194 18.62 -4.93 13.35
N LEU A 195 18.72 -3.74 12.75
CA LEU A 195 19.54 -3.42 11.58
C LEU A 195 20.66 -2.42 11.93
N SER A 196 20.92 -2.24 13.23
CA SER A 196 21.91 -1.29 13.77
C SER A 196 23.33 -1.55 13.26
N GLU A 197 23.64 -2.80 12.88
CA GLU A 197 24.92 -3.18 12.26
C GLU A 197 25.22 -2.35 11.00
N VAL A 198 24.20 -2.08 10.17
CA VAL A 198 24.39 -1.31 8.94
C VAL A 198 24.49 0.17 9.26
N HIS A 199 23.59 0.70 10.08
CA HIS A 199 23.64 2.08 10.54
C HIS A 199 22.84 2.25 11.82
N ALA A 200 23.47 2.83 12.85
CA ALA A 200 22.88 3.02 14.19
C ALA A 200 22.62 4.50 14.53
N GLY A 201 22.42 5.35 13.52
CA GLY A 201 22.24 6.80 13.65
C GLY A 201 21.02 7.36 12.91
N GLY A 202 20.18 6.49 12.34
CA GLY A 202 19.09 6.89 11.44
C GLY A 202 19.58 7.44 10.09
N ALA A 203 18.65 7.80 9.21
CA ALA A 203 18.95 8.38 7.90
C ALA A 203 19.00 9.93 7.89
N GLY A 204 19.10 10.57 9.07
CA GLY A 204 19.21 12.02 9.19
C GLY A 204 18.11 12.81 8.49
N ASN A 205 16.85 12.38 8.58
CA ASN A 205 15.70 12.96 7.87
C ASN A 205 15.88 13.07 6.35
N SER A 206 16.64 12.16 5.73
CA SER A 206 16.83 12.12 4.28
C SER A 206 16.36 10.80 3.68
N PRO A 207 15.24 10.79 2.94
CA PRO A 207 14.70 9.57 2.32
C PRO A 207 15.68 8.90 1.35
N ILE A 208 16.51 9.67 0.63
CA ILE A 208 17.53 9.11 -0.26
C ILE A 208 18.59 8.31 0.52
N LEU A 209 18.99 8.77 1.70
CA LEU A 209 19.90 8.02 2.56
C LEU A 209 19.23 6.77 3.14
N GLY A 210 17.97 6.90 3.58
CA GLY A 210 17.19 5.77 4.07
C GLY A 210 17.03 4.68 3.01
N GLN A 211 16.76 5.09 1.78
CA GLN A 211 16.70 4.24 0.59
C GLN A 211 18.05 3.54 0.33
N TYR A 212 19.15 4.30 0.36
CA TYR A 212 20.48 3.73 0.13
C TYR A 212 20.88 2.69 1.20
N LEU A 213 20.61 3.00 2.47
CA LEU A 213 20.87 2.09 3.58
C LEU A 213 19.99 0.83 3.52
N ALA A 214 18.71 0.97 3.18
CA ALA A 214 17.82 -0.16 2.94
C ALA A 214 18.34 -1.06 1.81
N LYS A 215 18.83 -0.47 0.73
CA LYS A 215 19.43 -1.21 -0.39
C LYS A 215 20.69 -1.97 0.03
N ILE A 216 21.54 -1.42 0.89
CA ILE A 216 22.67 -2.14 1.49
C ILE A 216 22.18 -3.34 2.31
N ILE A 217 21.16 -3.13 3.16
CA ILE A 217 20.58 -4.18 4.00
C ILE A 217 20.04 -5.33 3.15
N LEU A 218 19.30 -5.00 2.09
CA LEU A 218 18.62 -5.96 1.22
C LEU A 218 19.55 -6.62 0.20
N LYS A 219 20.76 -6.09 -0.03
CA LYS A 219 21.79 -6.71 -0.88
C LYS A 219 22.76 -7.59 -0.12
N LYS A 220 22.95 -7.33 1.18
CA LYS A 220 23.85 -8.13 2.00
C LYS A 220 23.23 -9.51 2.23
N GLU A 221 24.03 -10.56 2.06
CA GLU A 221 23.61 -11.94 2.34
C GLU A 221 23.17 -12.09 3.80
N THR A 222 22.05 -12.78 4.01
CA THR A 222 21.39 -12.87 5.32
C THR A 222 22.23 -13.62 6.38
N GLU A 223 23.08 -14.56 5.96
CA GLU A 223 23.95 -15.33 6.85
C GLU A 223 25.09 -14.50 7.47
N HIS A 224 25.47 -13.41 6.80
CA HIS A 224 26.57 -12.54 7.20
C HIS A 224 26.15 -11.43 8.18
N PHE A 225 24.88 -11.40 8.60
CA PHE A 225 24.42 -10.47 9.63
C PHE A 225 24.75 -10.99 11.03
N SER A 226 25.15 -10.07 11.90
CA SER A 226 25.36 -10.32 13.33
C SER A 226 24.07 -10.78 14.01
N ASN A 227 22.93 -10.20 13.62
CA ASN A 227 21.61 -10.61 14.08
C ASN A 227 21.12 -11.88 13.35
N LYS A 228 21.16 -13.01 14.05
CA LYS A 228 20.69 -14.31 13.53
C LYS A 228 19.19 -14.36 13.23
N GLN A 229 18.38 -13.45 13.78
CA GLN A 229 16.94 -13.39 13.49
C GLN A 229 16.65 -12.79 12.12
N TRP A 230 17.56 -12.00 11.56
CA TRP A 230 17.35 -11.33 10.28
C TRP A 230 17.06 -12.32 9.15
N LYS A 231 17.78 -13.45 9.07
CA LYS A 231 17.53 -14.47 8.05
C LYS A 231 16.10 -15.02 8.09
N PHE A 232 15.54 -15.20 9.30
CA PHE A 232 14.19 -15.71 9.48
C PHE A 232 13.15 -14.66 9.04
N ILE A 233 13.36 -13.40 9.44
CA ILE A 233 12.49 -12.29 9.06
C ILE A 233 12.56 -12.01 7.55
N HIS A 234 13.76 -12.01 6.97
CA HIS A 234 13.99 -11.83 5.54
C HIS A 234 13.29 -12.93 4.74
N SER A 235 13.46 -14.20 5.13
CA SER A 235 12.78 -15.30 4.45
C SER A 235 11.26 -15.22 4.55
N TYR A 236 10.72 -14.75 5.67
CA TYR A 236 9.28 -14.52 5.79
C TYR A 236 8.76 -13.33 4.96
N LEU A 237 9.43 -12.17 5.02
CA LEU A 237 8.96 -10.95 4.37
C LEU A 237 9.18 -10.95 2.85
N ILE A 238 10.33 -11.46 2.41
CA ILE A 238 10.81 -11.30 1.03
C ILE A 238 10.84 -12.66 0.33
N ASP A 239 11.61 -13.62 0.84
CA ASP A 239 11.89 -14.84 0.07
C ASP A 239 10.68 -15.77 -0.09
N SER A 240 9.78 -15.80 0.89
CA SER A 240 8.60 -16.68 0.87
C SER A 240 7.32 -16.00 0.40
N CYS A 241 7.40 -14.75 -0.02
CA CYS A 241 6.23 -14.00 -0.45
C CYS A 241 5.53 -14.70 -1.62
N GLY A 242 4.24 -14.97 -1.48
CA GLY A 242 3.44 -15.70 -2.48
C GLY A 242 3.49 -17.24 -2.37
N ILE A 243 4.46 -17.82 -1.66
CA ILE A 243 4.59 -19.29 -1.51
C ILE A 243 3.52 -19.82 -0.54
N LYS A 244 2.84 -20.92 -0.88
CA LYS A 244 1.82 -21.59 -0.04
C LYS A 244 2.23 -21.86 1.43
N ALA A 245 3.52 -22.08 1.69
CA ALA A 245 4.05 -22.29 3.04
C ALA A 245 3.95 -21.04 3.92
N ASN A 246 3.95 -19.85 3.31
CA ASN A 246 3.63 -18.58 3.94
C ASN A 246 2.16 -18.24 3.67
N GLN A 247 1.34 -18.26 4.73
CA GLN A 247 -0.10 -18.00 4.61
C GLN A 247 -0.44 -16.50 4.60
N SER A 248 0.54 -15.62 4.82
CA SER A 248 0.34 -14.18 4.78
C SER A 248 0.13 -13.70 3.36
N ARG A 249 -1.01 -13.05 3.11
CA ARG A 249 -1.39 -12.52 1.79
C ARG A 249 -1.51 -11.01 1.76
N LEU A 250 -1.68 -10.39 2.93
CA LEU A 250 -1.79 -8.94 3.08
C LEU A 250 -0.58 -8.40 3.83
N TYR A 251 0.10 -7.42 3.23
CA TYR A 251 1.24 -6.77 3.83
C TYR A 251 1.00 -5.25 3.89
N PHE A 252 0.99 -4.71 5.10
CA PHE A 252 0.78 -3.27 5.33
C PHE A 252 2.07 -2.63 5.83
N TYR A 253 2.66 -1.76 5.01
CA TYR A 253 3.86 -1.00 5.36
C TYR A 253 3.46 0.33 5.96
N ILE A 254 3.68 0.53 7.26
CA ILE A 254 3.30 1.74 7.98
C ILE A 254 4.54 2.60 8.17
N PHE A 255 4.50 3.84 7.67
CA PHE A 255 5.63 4.76 7.75
C PHE A 255 5.20 6.23 7.60
N SER A 256 6.04 7.15 8.07
CA SER A 256 5.87 8.58 7.84
C SER A 256 6.55 9.00 6.54
N ALA A 257 5.84 9.73 5.68
CA ALA A 257 6.34 10.25 4.41
C ALA A 257 7.47 11.27 4.58
N GLY A 258 7.35 12.12 5.61
CA GLY A 258 8.35 13.14 5.92
C GLY A 258 9.60 12.57 6.62
N GLY A 259 9.50 11.40 7.22
CA GLY A 259 10.62 10.77 7.93
C GLY A 259 11.64 10.15 6.98
N GLY A 260 12.93 10.43 7.17
CA GLY A 260 14.00 9.93 6.28
C GLY A 260 14.15 8.41 6.29
N THR A 261 14.23 7.81 7.48
CA THR A 261 14.39 6.34 7.62
C THR A 261 13.14 5.60 7.16
N GLY A 262 11.96 5.99 7.66
CA GLY A 262 10.70 5.28 7.41
C GLY A 262 10.31 5.25 5.93
N SER A 263 10.25 6.42 5.29
CA SER A 263 9.89 6.53 3.86
C SER A 263 10.88 5.82 2.93
N GLY A 264 12.18 6.00 3.17
CA GLY A 264 13.25 5.40 2.37
C GLY A 264 13.29 3.87 2.49
N MET A 265 13.22 3.35 3.71
CA MET A 265 13.20 1.89 3.93
C MET A 265 11.92 1.25 3.41
N ALA A 266 10.76 1.85 3.68
CA ALA A 266 9.49 1.24 3.30
C ALA A 266 9.39 1.06 1.79
N SER A 267 9.81 2.07 1.02
CA SER A 267 9.80 1.98 -0.44
C SER A 267 10.73 0.87 -0.96
N GLU A 268 11.94 0.73 -0.42
CA GLU A 268 12.89 -0.30 -0.87
C GLU A 268 12.51 -1.71 -0.42
N PHE A 269 12.00 -1.87 0.81
CA PHE A 269 11.51 -3.17 1.27
C PHE A 269 10.28 -3.63 0.47
N GLY A 270 9.38 -2.70 0.12
CA GLY A 270 8.26 -2.99 -0.79
C GLY A 270 8.74 -3.43 -2.17
N LEU A 271 9.71 -2.70 -2.75
CA LEU A 271 10.32 -3.07 -4.04
C LEU A 271 11.00 -4.44 -3.99
N ALA A 272 11.75 -4.76 -2.94
CA ALA A 272 12.40 -6.06 -2.79
C ALA A 272 11.41 -7.20 -2.64
N GLN A 273 10.32 -7.00 -1.89
CA GLN A 273 9.24 -7.97 -1.77
C GLN A 273 8.57 -8.22 -3.13
N GLN A 274 8.22 -7.16 -3.86
CA GLN A 274 7.61 -7.27 -5.19
C GLN A 274 8.58 -7.88 -6.21
N TYR A 275 9.87 -7.54 -6.16
CA TYR A 275 10.90 -8.14 -6.98
C TYR A 275 11.00 -9.64 -6.75
N SER A 276 11.05 -10.10 -5.49
CA SER A 276 11.12 -11.54 -5.16
C SER A 276 9.86 -12.28 -5.60
N TYR A 277 8.68 -11.67 -5.42
CA TYR A 277 7.42 -12.24 -5.86
C TYR A 277 7.34 -12.37 -7.40
N MET A 278 7.72 -11.31 -8.13
CA MET A 278 7.70 -11.29 -9.59
C MET A 278 8.75 -12.23 -10.20
N SER A 279 9.99 -12.23 -9.70
CA SER A 279 11.04 -13.11 -10.22
C SER A 279 10.65 -14.58 -10.10
N LYS A 280 10.09 -14.98 -8.97
CA LYS A 280 9.65 -16.36 -8.72
C LYS A 280 8.40 -16.76 -9.49
N THR A 281 7.52 -15.81 -9.81
CA THR A 281 6.30 -16.05 -10.61
C THR A 281 6.61 -16.18 -12.09
N PHE A 282 7.56 -15.39 -12.62
CA PHE A 282 7.87 -15.31 -14.04
C PHE A 282 9.13 -16.08 -14.49
N GLU A 283 9.95 -16.60 -13.57
CA GLU A 283 11.00 -17.57 -13.92
C GLU A 283 10.36 -18.85 -14.47
N ILE A 284 10.38 -18.98 -15.82
CA ILE A 284 9.99 -20.21 -16.52
C ILE A 284 10.99 -21.31 -16.15
N ARG A 285 10.69 -22.07 -15.11
CA ARG A 285 11.47 -23.27 -14.75
C ARG A 285 11.26 -24.34 -15.82
N SER A 286 12.33 -25.00 -16.22
CA SER A 286 12.25 -26.11 -17.18
C SER A 286 11.39 -27.25 -16.61
N GLU A 287 10.56 -27.89 -17.45
CA GLU A 287 9.65 -28.98 -17.03
C GLU A 287 10.34 -30.14 -16.27
N ARG A 288 11.67 -30.28 -16.42
CA ARG A 288 12.48 -31.29 -15.72
C ARG A 288 12.70 -30.99 -14.23
N GLU A 289 12.74 -29.72 -13.82
CA GLU A 289 12.87 -29.34 -12.40
C GLU A 289 11.53 -29.39 -11.67
N ILE A 290 10.43 -29.13 -12.39
CA ILE A 290 9.06 -29.17 -11.87
C ILE A 290 8.68 -30.61 -11.46
N ARG A 291 9.19 -31.63 -12.15
CA ARG A 291 8.89 -33.04 -11.86
C ARG A 291 9.68 -33.65 -10.69
N SER A 292 10.81 -33.05 -10.27
CA SER A 292 11.63 -33.60 -9.18
C SER A 292 11.20 -33.12 -7.78
N LYS A 293 10.48 -31.99 -7.69
CA LYS A 293 9.95 -31.45 -6.43
C LYS A 293 8.42 -31.62 -6.39
N ASN A 294 7.97 -32.81 -5.98
CA ASN A 294 6.56 -33.19 -5.80
C ASN A 294 5.86 -32.50 -4.60
N GLN A 295 6.06 -31.20 -4.41
CA GLN A 295 5.20 -30.36 -3.58
C GLN A 295 4.80 -29.13 -4.37
N SER A 296 3.51 -29.08 -4.68
CA SER A 296 2.77 -28.05 -5.37
C SER A 296 3.26 -26.62 -5.05
N PHE A 297 4.11 -26.06 -5.92
CA PHE A 297 4.38 -24.63 -5.97
C PHE A 297 3.15 -23.94 -6.57
N VAL A 298 2.17 -23.61 -5.72
CA VAL A 298 1.08 -22.72 -6.11
C VAL A 298 1.44 -21.35 -5.53
N PHE A 299 1.79 -20.42 -6.42
CA PHE A 299 1.88 -19.01 -6.05
C PHE A 299 0.47 -18.48 -5.91
N GLU A 300 0.15 -17.94 -4.73
CA GLU A 300 -1.13 -17.26 -4.54
C GLU A 300 -0.88 -15.75 -4.47
N PRO A 301 -1.84 -14.96 -4.99
CA PRO A 301 -1.71 -13.52 -5.10
C PRO A 301 -1.60 -12.86 -3.73
N ILE A 302 -0.78 -11.81 -3.69
CA ILE A 302 -0.57 -10.98 -2.51
C ILE A 302 -1.11 -9.57 -2.78
N PHE A 303 -1.51 -8.89 -1.72
CA PHE A 303 -1.83 -7.47 -1.75
C PHE A 303 -0.92 -6.73 -0.77
N THR A 304 -0.24 -5.72 -1.27
CA THR A 304 0.67 -4.89 -0.50
C THR A 304 0.19 -3.45 -0.50
N SER A 305 0.17 -2.83 0.68
CA SER A 305 -0.30 -1.46 0.85
C SER A 305 0.68 -0.65 1.68
N GLY A 306 1.10 0.50 1.16
CA GLY A 306 1.84 1.51 1.91
C GLY A 306 0.86 2.41 2.65
N ILE A 307 0.90 2.43 3.98
CA ILE A 307 0.16 3.36 4.82
C ILE A 307 1.09 4.52 5.14
N CYS A 308 0.81 5.63 4.47
CA CYS A 308 1.68 6.79 4.35
C CYS A 308 1.10 7.95 5.15
N ILE A 309 1.79 8.32 6.23
CA ILE A 309 1.43 9.47 7.06
C ILE A 309 2.09 10.73 6.49
N LEU A 310 1.28 11.67 6.00
CA LEU A 310 1.73 12.93 5.40
C LEU A 310 1.98 14.01 6.48
N PRO A 311 3.01 14.87 6.32
CA PRO A 311 3.29 15.97 7.23
C PRO A 311 2.24 17.09 7.14
N ASN A 312 2.20 17.98 8.14
CA ASN A 312 1.31 19.14 8.15
C ASN A 312 1.72 20.17 7.10
N ILE A 313 0.80 20.60 6.24
CA ILE A 313 1.10 21.51 5.12
C ILE A 313 0.87 22.97 5.49
N SER A 314 -0.06 23.24 6.40
CA SER A 314 -0.66 24.56 6.59
C SER A 314 -0.34 25.22 7.94
N ASP A 315 0.73 24.78 8.60
CA ASP A 315 1.17 25.37 9.86
C ASP A 315 1.78 26.77 9.62
N ARG A 316 1.09 27.81 10.09
CA ARG A 316 1.55 29.22 10.00
C ARG A 316 2.54 29.59 11.11
N TYR A 317 2.72 28.75 12.14
CA TYR A 317 3.42 29.12 13.37
C TYR A 317 4.72 28.33 13.63
N SER A 318 5.06 27.33 12.81
CA SER A 318 6.28 26.54 12.96
C SER A 318 7.18 26.64 11.72
N GLU A 319 8.41 27.13 11.90
CA GLU A 319 9.47 27.16 10.88
C GLU A 319 9.98 25.74 10.46
N MET A 320 9.39 24.66 10.99
CA MET A 320 9.96 23.31 10.93
C MET A 320 9.35 22.35 9.87
N SER A 321 8.77 22.83 8.76
CA SER A 321 8.02 21.95 7.83
C SER A 321 8.62 21.73 6.44
N GLU A 322 9.57 22.57 5.98
CA GLU A 322 9.98 22.52 4.56
C GLU A 322 10.72 21.22 4.19
N ALA A 323 11.66 20.75 5.02
CA ALA A 323 12.37 19.49 4.76
C ALA A 323 11.42 18.28 4.76
N LEU A 324 10.41 18.28 5.64
CA LEU A 324 9.41 17.22 5.70
C LEU A 324 8.52 17.22 4.44
N HIS A 325 8.18 18.39 3.92
CA HIS A 325 7.43 18.54 2.66
C HIS A 325 8.24 18.02 1.47
N ILE A 326 9.50 18.40 1.36
CA ILE A 326 10.40 17.95 0.29
C ILE A 326 10.56 16.42 0.36
N ASN A 327 10.72 15.85 1.56
CA ASN A 327 10.83 14.41 1.77
C ASN A 327 9.58 13.64 1.33
N ALA A 328 8.41 14.11 1.77
CA ALA A 328 7.14 13.52 1.38
C ALA A 328 6.94 13.64 -0.13
N GLY A 329 7.19 14.81 -0.72
CA GLY A 329 7.12 15.05 -2.16
C GLY A 329 8.04 14.13 -2.96
N ARG A 330 9.28 13.89 -2.49
CA ARG A 330 10.21 12.94 -3.11
C ARG A 330 9.63 11.52 -3.16
N LEU A 331 9.10 11.04 -2.03
CA LEU A 331 8.48 9.72 -1.96
C LEU A 331 7.28 9.62 -2.91
N LEU A 332 6.40 10.62 -2.90
CA LEU A 332 5.21 10.64 -3.75
C LEU A 332 5.57 10.66 -5.24
N CYS A 333 6.56 11.48 -5.62
CA CYS A 333 7.09 11.54 -6.99
C CYS A 333 7.68 10.19 -7.43
N LYS A 334 8.52 9.56 -6.59
CA LYS A 334 9.04 8.21 -6.84
C LYS A 334 7.92 7.20 -7.06
N TYR A 335 6.95 7.16 -6.14
CA TYR A 335 5.84 6.23 -6.21
C TYR A 335 5.00 6.42 -7.47
N LEU A 336 4.62 7.66 -7.82
CA LEU A 336 3.82 7.92 -9.02
C LEU A 336 4.56 7.59 -10.32
N SER A 337 5.87 7.85 -10.38
CA SER A 337 6.69 7.44 -11.52
C SER A 337 6.75 5.91 -11.67
N GLU A 338 6.90 5.18 -10.56
CA GLU A 338 6.88 3.71 -10.54
C GLU A 338 5.49 3.17 -10.93
N GLU A 339 4.40 3.79 -10.44
CA GLU A 339 3.03 3.46 -10.82
C GLU A 339 2.75 3.69 -12.31
N TRP A 340 3.28 4.78 -12.89
CA TRP A 340 3.16 5.07 -14.32
C TRP A 340 3.82 3.98 -15.17
N ASN A 341 5.07 3.65 -14.83
CA ASN A 341 5.84 2.63 -15.52
C ASN A 341 5.23 1.23 -15.38
N PHE A 342 4.62 0.93 -14.24
CA PHE A 342 3.89 -0.31 -14.04
C PHE A 342 2.56 -0.36 -14.82
N SER A 343 1.76 0.71 -14.78
CA SER A 343 0.35 0.66 -15.17
C SER A 343 0.06 1.08 -16.62
N TYR A 344 0.87 1.97 -17.21
CA TYR A 344 0.54 2.64 -18.46
C TYR A 344 1.62 2.56 -19.54
N ASN A 345 2.86 2.22 -19.19
CA ASN A 345 3.96 2.16 -20.17
C ASN A 345 3.99 0.82 -20.97
N SER A 346 2.84 0.18 -21.19
CA SER A 346 2.73 -1.14 -21.83
C SER A 346 3.07 -1.15 -23.33
N ASP A 347 2.99 0.00 -24.00
CA ASP A 347 2.86 0.05 -25.46
C ASP A 347 4.20 0.07 -26.22
N GLU A 348 5.33 0.33 -25.56
CA GLU A 348 6.66 0.28 -26.19
C GLU A 348 7.28 -1.14 -26.25
N ALA A 349 6.60 -2.16 -25.71
CA ALA A 349 7.21 -3.44 -25.30
C ALA A 349 6.90 -4.66 -26.19
N GLN A 350 6.66 -4.49 -27.49
CA GLN A 350 6.45 -5.65 -28.38
C GLN A 350 7.73 -6.44 -28.70
N GLU A 351 8.93 -6.02 -28.28
CA GLU A 351 10.19 -6.64 -28.76
C GLU A 351 11.02 -7.44 -27.72
N ASN A 352 10.81 -7.38 -26.39
CA ASN A 352 11.62 -8.15 -25.41
C ASN A 352 10.87 -8.57 -24.13
N HIS A 353 10.28 -9.78 -24.12
CA HIS A 353 9.24 -10.18 -23.15
C HIS A 353 9.66 -10.55 -21.71
N SER A 354 10.91 -10.87 -21.40
CA SER A 354 11.27 -11.43 -20.06
C SER A 354 12.21 -10.57 -19.22
N LYS A 355 12.99 -9.66 -19.84
CA LYS A 355 13.89 -8.76 -19.10
C LYS A 355 13.22 -7.46 -18.65
N ASP A 356 12.21 -7.01 -19.38
CA ASP A 356 11.51 -5.74 -19.13
C ASP A 356 10.51 -5.84 -17.94
N VAL A 357 9.94 -7.02 -17.68
CA VAL A 357 8.95 -7.21 -16.60
C VAL A 357 9.54 -6.95 -15.21
N LEU A 358 10.78 -7.38 -14.95
CA LEU A 358 11.49 -7.12 -13.69
C LEU A 358 11.95 -5.66 -13.54
N ALA A 359 12.01 -4.90 -14.65
CA ALA A 359 12.28 -3.47 -14.61
C ALA A 359 11.04 -2.68 -14.15
N ARG A 360 9.83 -3.19 -14.40
CA ARG A 360 8.53 -2.56 -14.10
C ARG A 360 7.95 -3.09 -12.79
N ILE A 361 8.59 -2.73 -11.69
CA ILE A 361 8.07 -3.02 -10.35
C ILE A 361 7.70 -1.72 -9.64
N ARG A 362 6.64 -1.81 -8.85
CA ARG A 362 6.20 -0.77 -7.90
C ARG A 362 6.33 -1.32 -6.49
N PRO A 363 6.53 -0.48 -5.46
CA PRO A 363 6.73 -0.93 -4.09
C PRO A 363 5.47 -1.54 -3.48
N TRP A 364 4.30 -0.97 -3.79
CA TRP A 364 3.01 -1.37 -3.22
C TRP A 364 1.93 -1.37 -4.28
N ASN A 365 0.88 -2.17 -4.11
CA ASN A 365 -0.30 -2.12 -4.98
C ASN A 365 -1.08 -0.81 -4.77
N ALA A 366 -1.22 -0.41 -3.51
CA ALA A 366 -1.91 0.81 -3.12
C ALA A 366 -1.10 1.61 -2.09
N MET A 367 -1.29 2.92 -2.07
CA MET A 367 -0.74 3.82 -1.06
C MET A 367 -1.88 4.56 -0.36
N MET A 368 -2.19 4.18 0.87
CA MET A 368 -3.18 4.83 1.71
C MET A 368 -2.58 6.09 2.33
N LEU A 369 -3.25 7.22 2.13
CA LEU A 369 -2.79 8.54 2.55
C LEU A 369 -3.56 9.01 3.77
N ILE A 370 -2.83 9.39 4.81
CA ILE A 370 -3.39 9.96 6.04
C ILE A 370 -2.63 11.24 6.37
N SER A 371 -3.31 12.38 6.35
CA SER A 371 -2.70 13.67 6.66
C SER A 371 -2.60 13.90 8.17
N ASN A 372 -1.48 14.42 8.65
CA ASN A 372 -1.38 14.86 10.05
C ASN A 372 -2.25 16.10 10.34
N ASP A 373 -2.69 16.84 9.30
CA ASP A 373 -3.58 17.99 9.46
C ASP A 373 -4.98 17.60 9.97
N ILE A 374 -5.32 16.30 9.99
CA ILE A 374 -6.58 15.75 10.54
C ILE A 374 -6.82 16.24 11.97
N MET A 375 -5.81 16.22 12.84
CA MET A 375 -5.99 16.62 14.24
C MET A 375 -6.32 18.10 14.36
N ARG A 376 -5.66 18.94 13.56
CA ARG A 376 -5.91 20.38 13.56
C ARG A 376 -7.33 20.71 13.13
N TYR A 377 -7.85 20.01 12.11
CA TYR A 377 -9.24 20.23 11.69
C TYR A 377 -10.24 19.73 12.72
N ALA A 378 -9.92 18.63 13.41
CA ALA A 378 -10.74 18.14 14.49
C ALA A 378 -10.84 19.17 15.64
N GLU A 379 -9.75 19.82 16.01
CA GLU A 379 -9.75 20.89 17.02
C GLU A 379 -10.52 22.13 16.56
N GLN A 380 -10.36 22.57 15.31
CA GLN A 380 -11.00 23.78 14.79
C GLN A 380 -12.53 23.68 14.70
N ASN A 381 -13.04 22.49 14.39
CA ASN A 381 -14.49 22.28 14.29
C ASN A 381 -15.17 22.20 15.66
N ASP A 382 -14.42 21.94 16.74
CA ASP A 382 -14.94 21.65 18.08
C ASP A 382 -14.78 22.85 19.04
N ALA A 383 -15.11 24.06 18.57
CA ALA A 383 -14.92 25.34 19.28
C ALA A 383 -15.66 25.47 20.63
N ASP A 384 -16.64 24.60 20.91
CA ASP A 384 -17.38 24.54 22.19
C ASP A 384 -16.80 23.50 23.18
N SER A 385 -15.83 22.70 22.76
CA SER A 385 -15.19 21.70 23.61
C SER A 385 -13.97 22.28 24.34
N THR A 386 -13.64 21.74 25.51
CA THR A 386 -12.50 22.12 26.37
C THR A 386 -11.12 21.82 25.76
N ILE A 387 -11.07 21.58 24.45
CA ILE A 387 -9.92 21.16 23.63
C ILE A 387 -9.04 22.35 23.21
N GLN A 388 -9.26 23.55 23.76
CA GLN A 388 -8.26 24.62 23.65
C GLN A 388 -7.07 24.27 24.56
N ASN A 389 -5.95 23.84 23.96
CA ASN A 389 -4.65 23.45 24.56
C ASN A 389 -4.42 21.93 24.73
N ILE A 390 -4.62 21.12 23.69
CA ILE A 390 -4.07 19.75 23.68
C ILE A 390 -2.53 19.82 23.53
N ASP A 391 -1.81 19.12 24.40
CA ASP A 391 -0.34 18.94 24.30
C ASP A 391 0.02 18.23 22.98
N VAL A 392 1.14 18.57 22.36
CA VAL A 392 1.62 17.97 21.09
C VAL A 392 1.70 16.45 21.18
N ASN A 393 2.09 15.91 22.34
CA ASN A 393 2.14 14.45 22.56
C ASN A 393 0.74 13.82 22.56
N SER A 394 -0.27 14.52 23.07
CA SER A 394 -1.66 14.06 23.09
C SER A 394 -2.26 14.12 21.68
N MET A 395 -1.94 15.15 20.87
CA MET A 395 -2.34 15.20 19.46
C MET A 395 -1.75 14.03 18.66
N GLU A 396 -0.45 13.75 18.84
CA GLU A 396 0.21 12.61 18.18
C GLU A 396 -0.46 11.28 18.56
N ARG A 397 -0.84 11.13 19.83
CA ARG A 397 -1.55 9.93 20.31
C ARG A 397 -2.92 9.77 19.66
N HIS A 398 -3.71 10.83 19.58
CA HIS A 398 -5.03 10.80 18.93
C HIS A 398 -4.93 10.54 17.41
N ALA A 399 -3.92 11.12 16.74
CA ALA A 399 -3.65 10.83 15.34
C ALA A 399 -3.29 9.35 15.13
N ASN A 400 -2.38 8.81 15.96
CA ASN A 400 -2.01 7.40 15.91
C ASN A 400 -3.20 6.48 16.20
N GLN A 401 -4.10 6.86 17.12
CA GLN A 401 -5.33 6.12 17.39
C GLN A 401 -6.27 6.12 16.17
N TYR A 402 -6.47 7.27 15.52
CA TYR A 402 -7.27 7.35 14.29
C TYR A 402 -6.70 6.44 13.20
N ILE A 403 -5.39 6.55 12.94
CA ILE A 403 -4.70 5.70 11.96
C ILE A 403 -4.89 4.23 12.32
N SER A 404 -4.69 3.88 13.59
CA SER A 404 -4.80 2.50 14.05
C SER A 404 -6.21 1.94 13.87
N GLN A 405 -7.23 2.76 14.10
CA GLN A 405 -8.63 2.38 13.88
C GLN A 405 -8.93 2.12 12.39
N GLN A 406 -8.42 2.96 11.48
CA GLN A 406 -8.61 2.75 10.05
C GLN A 406 -7.97 1.44 9.59
N ILE A 407 -6.78 1.13 10.10
CA ILE A 407 -6.09 -0.14 9.83
C ILE A 407 -6.91 -1.30 10.37
N PHE A 408 -7.38 -1.21 11.62
CA PHE A 408 -8.21 -2.24 12.24
C PHE A 408 -9.48 -2.55 11.41
N ASN A 409 -10.18 -1.53 10.91
CA ASN A 409 -11.37 -1.74 10.09
C ASN A 409 -11.06 -2.45 8.76
N ILE A 410 -9.91 -2.14 8.14
CA ILE A 410 -9.45 -2.84 6.93
C ILE A 410 -9.10 -4.31 7.26
N LEU A 411 -8.45 -4.55 8.41
CA LEU A 411 -8.11 -5.91 8.87
C LEU A 411 -9.36 -6.75 9.14
N THR A 412 -10.38 -6.17 9.78
CA THR A 412 -11.60 -6.90 10.14
C THR A 412 -12.48 -7.23 8.92
N ALA A 413 -12.40 -6.44 7.85
CA ALA A 413 -13.04 -6.74 6.56
C ALA A 413 -12.56 -8.03 5.88
N GLN A 414 -11.49 -8.64 6.41
CA GLN A 414 -10.86 -9.85 5.89
C GLN A 414 -11.29 -11.13 6.62
N ALA A 415 -12.09 -11.03 7.68
CA ALA A 415 -12.48 -12.20 8.48
C ALA A 415 -13.26 -13.23 7.64
N VAL A 416 -12.92 -14.52 7.80
CA VAL A 416 -13.45 -15.62 6.99
C VAL A 416 -14.93 -15.86 7.27
N THR A 417 -15.75 -15.96 6.22
CA THR A 417 -17.22 -16.11 6.38
C THR A 417 -17.70 -17.46 6.89
N THR A 418 -16.82 -18.44 7.09
CA THR A 418 -17.19 -19.79 7.56
C THR A 418 -17.73 -19.83 9.00
N ASP A 419 -17.65 -18.70 9.70
CA ASP A 419 -18.16 -18.52 11.07
C ASP A 419 -19.40 -17.61 11.15
N TYR A 420 -19.90 -17.09 10.02
CA TYR A 420 -21.17 -16.36 9.99
C TYR A 420 -22.33 -17.31 9.67
N ASP A 421 -23.43 -17.17 10.41
CA ASP A 421 -24.69 -17.86 10.15
C ASP A 421 -25.22 -17.46 8.76
N GLU A 422 -25.24 -18.39 7.79
CA GLU A 422 -25.78 -18.17 6.44
C GLU A 422 -27.24 -17.67 6.49
N ASP A 423 -27.99 -18.02 7.54
CA ASP A 423 -29.37 -17.58 7.72
C ASP A 423 -29.46 -16.10 8.12
N TYR A 424 -28.41 -15.49 8.67
CA TYR A 424 -28.38 -14.04 8.92
C TYR A 424 -28.48 -13.24 7.62
N PHE A 425 -27.64 -13.54 6.63
CA PHE A 425 -27.61 -12.83 5.35
C PHE A 425 -28.91 -13.01 4.57
N ARG A 426 -29.46 -14.24 4.55
CA ARG A 426 -30.77 -14.53 3.93
C ARG A 426 -31.91 -13.78 4.60
N ARG A 427 -31.93 -13.69 5.94
CA ARG A 427 -32.95 -12.94 6.71
C ARG A 427 -32.83 -11.42 6.54
N ALA A 428 -31.62 -10.91 6.31
CA ALA A 428 -31.37 -9.51 6.00
C ALA A 428 -31.68 -9.15 4.52
N GLY A 429 -31.97 -10.14 3.67
CA GLY A 429 -32.23 -9.93 2.24
C GLY A 429 -30.98 -9.49 1.46
N ILE A 430 -29.79 -9.78 2.00
CA ILE A 430 -28.51 -9.47 1.35
C ILE A 430 -28.02 -10.74 0.68
N ASP A 431 -27.81 -10.68 -0.63
CA ASP A 431 -27.27 -11.81 -1.38
C ASP A 431 -25.84 -12.11 -0.88
N ILE A 432 -25.54 -13.39 -0.59
CA ILE A 432 -24.22 -13.82 -0.12
C ILE A 432 -23.15 -13.50 -1.18
N GLY A 433 -23.55 -13.41 -2.45
CA GLY A 433 -22.71 -12.93 -3.55
C GLY A 433 -22.41 -11.41 -3.53
N GLU A 434 -23.20 -10.61 -2.81
CA GLU A 434 -22.99 -9.16 -2.64
C GLU A 434 -22.20 -8.82 -1.35
N THR A 435 -22.23 -9.67 -0.32
CA THR A 435 -21.36 -9.55 0.87
C THR A 435 -19.99 -10.17 0.58
N ILE A 436 -19.23 -9.47 -0.26
CA ILE A 436 -17.98 -9.99 -0.81
C ILE A 436 -16.89 -9.88 0.27
N ARG A 437 -16.33 -11.04 0.65
CA ARG A 437 -15.00 -11.12 1.28
C ARG A 437 -14.06 -10.25 0.46
N MET A 438 -13.38 -9.27 1.05
CA MET A 438 -12.37 -8.54 0.30
C MET A 438 -11.06 -9.32 0.24
N ASP A 439 -11.01 -10.47 -0.43
CA ASP A 439 -9.76 -11.23 -0.49
C ASP A 439 -8.61 -10.42 -1.14
N ALA A 440 -7.38 -10.95 -1.08
CA ALA A 440 -6.21 -10.26 -1.62
C ALA A 440 -6.36 -9.91 -3.12
N ASN A 441 -7.10 -10.73 -3.88
CA ASN A 441 -7.39 -10.47 -5.29
C ASN A 441 -8.36 -9.31 -5.47
N ASP A 442 -9.44 -9.30 -4.70
CA ASP A 442 -10.43 -8.25 -4.75
C ASP A 442 -9.82 -6.91 -4.35
N LEU A 443 -8.97 -6.90 -3.33
CA LEU A 443 -8.16 -5.74 -2.96
C LEU A 443 -7.21 -5.32 -4.09
N PHE A 444 -6.48 -6.25 -4.68
CA PHE A 444 -5.57 -5.98 -5.81
C PHE A 444 -6.29 -5.37 -7.01
N MET A 445 -7.48 -5.88 -7.35
CA MET A 445 -8.27 -5.40 -8.48
C MET A 445 -8.99 -4.08 -8.18
N SER A 446 -9.30 -3.80 -6.91
CA SER A 446 -10.12 -2.65 -6.52
C SER A 446 -9.30 -1.46 -6.02
N LEU A 447 -8.12 -1.69 -5.44
CA LEU A 447 -7.27 -0.63 -4.91
C LEU A 447 -5.93 -0.64 -5.66
N ALA A 448 -5.69 0.44 -6.39
CA ALA A 448 -4.43 0.66 -7.10
C ALA A 448 -4.04 2.13 -7.04
N GLY A 449 -2.76 2.42 -6.83
CA GLY A 449 -2.25 3.79 -6.73
C GLY A 449 -2.60 4.46 -5.39
N PRO A 450 -2.68 5.80 -5.35
CA PRO A 450 -3.01 6.55 -4.13
C PRO A 450 -4.46 6.32 -3.66
N VAL A 451 -4.69 6.17 -2.35
CA VAL A 451 -5.99 5.87 -1.74
C VAL A 451 -6.24 6.78 -0.54
N ALA A 452 -7.44 7.35 -0.42
CA ALA A 452 -7.89 8.10 0.74
C ALA A 452 -8.97 7.33 1.49
N ILE A 453 -9.12 7.62 2.78
CA ILE A 453 -10.03 6.92 3.69
C ILE A 453 -11.05 7.92 4.21
N ALA A 454 -12.33 7.57 4.17
CA ALA A 454 -13.43 8.32 4.78
C ALA A 454 -14.06 7.45 5.87
N TYR A 455 -14.24 7.98 7.08
CA TYR A 455 -14.65 7.19 8.24
C TYR A 455 -15.72 7.88 9.09
N ALA A 456 -16.74 7.13 9.51
CA ALA A 456 -17.66 7.57 10.55
C ALA A 456 -18.18 6.40 11.39
N GLU A 457 -18.62 6.69 12.60
CA GLU A 457 -19.12 5.71 13.56
C GLU A 457 -20.43 6.16 14.18
N SER A 458 -21.29 5.22 14.55
CA SER A 458 -22.56 5.49 15.22
C SER A 458 -22.80 4.46 16.30
N VAL A 459 -23.18 4.94 17.49
CA VAL A 459 -23.56 4.08 18.61
C VAL A 459 -24.90 3.44 18.30
N THR A 460 -24.97 2.12 18.37
CA THR A 460 -26.24 1.38 18.27
C THR A 460 -26.79 1.16 19.68
N GLU A 461 -27.95 1.74 20.01
CA GLU A 461 -28.60 1.47 21.29
C GLU A 461 -29.08 0.00 21.34
N GLN A 462 -28.69 -0.75 22.39
CA GLN A 462 -29.00 -2.18 22.56
C GLN A 462 -30.49 -2.47 22.83
N THR A 463 -31.28 -1.44 23.15
CA THR A 463 -32.73 -1.54 23.33
C THR A 463 -33.39 -0.56 22.37
N PRO A 464 -34.08 -1.02 21.31
CA PRO A 464 -34.83 -0.10 20.47
C PRO A 464 -35.97 0.48 21.31
N PRO A 465 -36.02 1.80 21.58
CA PRO A 465 -37.26 2.39 22.04
C PRO A 465 -38.31 2.17 20.96
N VAL A 466 -39.55 1.95 21.37
CA VAL A 466 -40.73 1.57 20.55
C VAL A 466 -41.10 2.63 19.48
N HIS A 467 -40.26 3.65 19.26
CA HIS A 467 -40.40 4.67 18.22
C HIS A 467 -39.10 4.82 17.39
N ASN A 468 -39.18 4.45 16.11
CA ASN A 468 -38.47 4.99 14.93
C ASN A 468 -37.08 5.66 15.10
N ASN A 469 -36.17 5.13 15.92
CA ASN A 469 -34.74 5.43 15.77
C ASN A 469 -34.11 4.46 14.77
N GLU A 470 -34.55 4.54 13.51
CA GLU A 470 -33.80 3.94 12.40
C GLU A 470 -32.46 4.66 12.27
N LEU A 471 -31.40 3.92 12.00
CA LEU A 471 -30.07 4.46 11.73
C LEU A 471 -30.15 5.48 10.58
N ASP A 472 -29.73 6.71 10.86
CA ASP A 472 -29.58 7.75 9.85
C ASP A 472 -28.30 7.50 9.04
N ILE A 473 -28.43 6.75 7.95
CA ILE A 473 -27.35 6.50 7.00
C ILE A 473 -26.92 7.78 6.29
N ASP A 474 -27.82 8.73 6.10
CA ASP A 474 -27.54 9.96 5.37
C ASP A 474 -26.58 10.82 6.21
N ASP A 475 -26.85 10.94 7.52
CA ASP A 475 -25.93 11.55 8.48
C ASP A 475 -24.60 10.78 8.62
N LEU A 476 -24.65 9.45 8.75
CA LEU A 476 -23.42 8.64 8.85
C LEU A 476 -22.52 8.80 7.62
N PHE A 477 -23.10 8.77 6.42
CA PHE A 477 -22.36 8.97 5.18
C PHE A 477 -21.79 10.39 5.11
N PHE A 478 -22.59 11.40 5.45
CA PHE A 478 -22.15 12.79 5.49
C PHE A 478 -20.96 12.99 6.43
N ARG A 479 -21.03 12.50 7.67
CA ARG A 479 -19.93 12.58 8.64
C ARG A 479 -18.67 11.88 8.14
N SER A 480 -18.81 10.80 7.36
CA SER A 480 -17.65 10.07 6.83
C SER A 480 -16.85 10.89 5.81
N ILE A 481 -17.51 11.75 5.03
CA ILE A 481 -16.88 12.60 4.01
C ILE A 481 -16.62 14.03 4.51
N ASP A 482 -17.05 14.37 5.72
CA ASP A 482 -16.83 15.68 6.33
C ASP A 482 -15.33 15.92 6.57
N LEU A 483 -14.99 17.17 6.88
CA LEU A 483 -13.69 17.49 7.47
C LEU A 483 -13.50 16.68 8.76
N PRO A 484 -12.24 16.34 9.08
CA PRO A 484 -11.93 15.68 10.32
C PRO A 484 -12.55 16.36 11.54
N HIS A 485 -13.24 15.57 12.37
CA HIS A 485 -13.88 16.05 13.59
C HIS A 485 -13.94 14.96 14.67
N PHE A 486 -14.00 15.37 15.93
CA PHE A 486 -14.10 14.46 17.05
C PHE A 486 -15.56 14.17 17.37
N ASN A 487 -15.94 12.90 17.35
CA ASN A 487 -17.27 12.47 17.76
C ASN A 487 -17.28 12.26 19.28
N GLN A 488 -17.93 13.17 20.00
CA GLN A 488 -18.00 13.12 21.48
C GLN A 488 -18.71 11.86 22.02
N LYS A 489 -19.60 11.23 21.24
CA LYS A 489 -20.33 10.02 21.68
C LYS A 489 -19.47 8.77 21.60
N THR A 490 -18.76 8.58 20.48
CA THR A 490 -17.92 7.40 20.23
C THR A 490 -16.48 7.60 20.67
N GLN A 491 -16.06 8.85 20.94
CA GLN A 491 -14.66 9.25 21.16
C GLN A 491 -13.76 8.92 19.97
N ALA A 492 -14.34 8.79 18.78
CA ALA A 492 -13.63 8.50 17.54
C ALA A 492 -13.45 9.78 16.72
N ILE A 493 -12.35 9.84 15.97
CA ILE A 493 -12.15 10.88 14.95
C ILE A 493 -12.79 10.38 13.65
N GLU A 494 -13.64 11.22 13.07
CA GLU A 494 -14.40 10.94 11.85
C GLU A 494 -14.02 11.91 10.75
N GLY A 495 -14.43 11.61 9.52
CA GLY A 495 -14.16 12.42 8.34
C GLY A 495 -13.09 11.82 7.42
N ILE A 496 -12.71 12.62 6.42
CA ILE A 496 -11.80 12.22 5.35
C ILE A 496 -10.33 12.37 5.75
N SER A 497 -9.50 11.39 5.39
CA SER A 497 -8.09 11.32 5.76
C SER A 497 -7.17 12.28 5.00
N LEU A 498 -7.68 12.90 3.95
CA LEU A 498 -6.97 13.82 3.07
C LEU A 498 -7.94 14.90 2.59
N LEU A 499 -7.51 16.16 2.59
CA LEU A 499 -8.37 17.25 2.14
C LEU A 499 -8.51 17.27 0.61
N PRO A 500 -9.73 17.23 0.06
CA PRO A 500 -9.93 17.31 -1.39
C PRO A 500 -9.48 18.66 -1.98
N VAL A 501 -9.80 19.76 -1.29
CA VAL A 501 -9.50 21.15 -1.66
C VAL A 501 -9.28 21.96 -0.39
N GLU A 502 -8.83 23.20 -0.53
CA GLU A 502 -8.76 24.20 0.56
C GLU A 502 -9.97 24.13 1.51
N SER A 503 -9.67 23.96 2.81
CA SER A 503 -10.65 23.63 3.85
C SER A 503 -11.89 24.53 3.87
N GLU A 504 -11.75 25.85 3.66
CA GLU A 504 -12.89 26.78 3.64
C GLU A 504 -13.83 26.53 2.47
N LYS A 505 -13.28 26.24 1.29
CA LYS A 505 -14.06 25.92 0.09
C LYS A 505 -14.79 24.59 0.26
N TYR A 506 -14.09 23.61 0.83
CA TYR A 506 -14.67 22.29 1.10
C TYR A 506 -15.82 22.37 2.10
N ARG A 507 -15.64 23.10 3.21
CA ARG A 507 -16.66 23.32 4.23
C ARG A 507 -17.92 23.96 3.65
N LYS A 508 -17.78 24.97 2.78
CA LYS A 508 -18.91 25.61 2.08
C LYS A 508 -19.66 24.63 1.18
N ALA A 509 -18.94 23.76 0.46
CA ALA A 509 -19.55 22.76 -0.40
C ALA A 509 -20.32 21.69 0.40
N LEU A 510 -19.80 21.28 1.55
CA LEU A 510 -20.46 20.35 2.47
C LEU A 510 -21.71 20.94 3.13
N GLN A 511 -21.67 22.22 3.53
CA GLN A 511 -22.85 22.92 4.05
C GLN A 511 -23.98 22.94 3.02
N GLN A 512 -23.67 23.30 1.77
CA GLN A 512 -24.65 23.26 0.68
C GLN A 512 -25.20 21.85 0.43
N TYR A 513 -24.35 20.83 0.52
CA TYR A 513 -24.77 19.43 0.40
C TYR A 513 -25.78 19.04 1.47
N ARG A 514 -25.55 19.43 2.74
CA ARG A 514 -26.49 19.16 3.84
C ARG A 514 -27.79 19.96 3.70
N GLU A 515 -27.72 21.24 3.37
CA GLU A 515 -28.88 22.12 3.21
C GLU A 515 -29.78 21.73 2.03
N SER A 516 -29.21 21.13 0.98
CA SER A 516 -29.93 20.67 -0.22
C SER A 516 -30.51 19.25 -0.08
N ASN A 517 -30.64 18.74 1.16
CA ASN A 517 -31.08 17.38 1.44
C ASN A 517 -30.21 16.33 0.73
N TYR A 518 -28.89 16.50 0.85
CA TYR A 518 -27.86 15.60 0.32
C TYR A 518 -27.82 15.52 -1.22
N ASP A 519 -27.99 16.64 -1.94
CA ASP A 519 -27.78 16.69 -3.39
C ASP A 519 -26.27 16.84 -3.75
N PRO A 520 -25.63 15.82 -4.34
CA PRO A 520 -24.18 15.84 -4.58
C PRO A 520 -23.77 16.69 -5.79
N SER A 521 -24.69 17.41 -6.45
CA SER A 521 -24.43 18.14 -7.70
C SER A 521 -23.23 19.09 -7.66
N ASN A 522 -22.91 19.69 -6.50
CA ASN A 522 -21.73 20.54 -6.32
C ASN A 522 -20.47 19.75 -5.91
N LEU A 523 -20.57 18.85 -4.92
CA LEU A 523 -19.43 18.05 -4.44
C LEU A 523 -18.89 17.13 -5.54
N ARG A 524 -19.77 16.51 -6.32
CA ARG A 524 -19.42 15.60 -7.42
C ARG A 524 -18.52 16.24 -8.49
N LYS A 525 -18.50 17.57 -8.60
CA LYS A 525 -17.66 18.30 -9.57
C LYS A 525 -16.21 18.44 -9.12
N LEU A 526 -15.90 18.19 -7.85
CA LEU A 526 -14.54 18.21 -7.35
C LEU A 526 -13.78 17.02 -7.96
N HIS A 527 -12.57 17.26 -8.47
CA HIS A 527 -11.75 16.23 -9.10
C HIS A 527 -11.52 15.01 -8.21
N PHE A 528 -11.40 15.23 -6.91
CA PHE A 528 -11.32 14.18 -5.90
C PHE A 528 -12.46 13.14 -6.01
N PHE A 529 -13.70 13.57 -6.22
CA PHE A 529 -14.86 12.66 -6.38
C PHE A 529 -15.11 12.28 -7.84
N GLN A 530 -14.97 13.24 -8.76
CA GLN A 530 -15.28 13.07 -10.18
C GLN A 530 -14.36 12.07 -10.88
N ASN A 531 -13.06 12.12 -10.58
CA ASN A 531 -12.01 11.37 -11.26
C ASN A 531 -11.63 10.07 -10.52
N CYS A 532 -12.41 9.70 -9.50
CA CYS A 532 -12.20 8.47 -8.76
C CYS A 532 -12.36 7.25 -9.68
N SER A 533 -11.41 6.33 -9.63
CA SER A 533 -11.44 5.12 -10.46
C SER A 533 -12.26 4.02 -9.81
N SER A 534 -12.10 3.82 -8.50
CA SER A 534 -12.73 2.73 -7.76
C SER A 534 -12.99 3.15 -6.31
N VAL A 535 -14.06 2.60 -5.75
CA VAL A 535 -14.47 2.84 -4.37
C VAL A 535 -14.78 1.50 -3.69
N VAL A 536 -14.29 1.35 -2.47
CA VAL A 536 -14.57 0.19 -1.63
C VAL A 536 -15.17 0.69 -0.32
N SER A 537 -16.37 0.24 0.01
CA SER A 537 -17.06 0.61 1.24
C SER A 537 -17.17 -0.60 2.16
N ILE A 538 -16.70 -0.45 3.40
CA ILE A 538 -16.71 -1.45 4.45
C ILE A 538 -17.68 -0.95 5.52
N VAL A 539 -18.70 -1.74 5.82
CA VAL A 539 -19.67 -1.48 6.87
C VAL A 539 -19.44 -2.49 7.98
N SER A 540 -19.02 -2.05 9.17
CA SER A 540 -18.89 -2.90 10.35
C SER A 540 -20.13 -2.76 11.22
N LEU A 541 -20.70 -3.89 11.63
CA LEU A 541 -21.88 -3.98 12.46
C LEU A 541 -21.57 -4.68 13.80
N PRO A 542 -22.23 -4.29 14.89
CA PRO A 542 -22.26 -5.08 16.12
C PRO A 542 -22.91 -6.46 15.92
N LYS A 543 -22.55 -7.43 16.76
CA LYS A 543 -22.97 -8.85 16.64
C LYS A 543 -24.49 -9.03 16.57
N ASP A 544 -25.24 -8.25 17.34
CA ASP A 544 -26.71 -8.37 17.45
C ASP A 544 -27.47 -7.33 16.62
N TYR A 545 -26.78 -6.47 15.87
CA TYR A 545 -27.41 -5.38 15.13
C TYR A 545 -27.71 -5.79 13.68
N LYS A 546 -28.96 -5.58 13.26
CA LYS A 546 -29.41 -5.87 11.89
C LYS A 546 -29.52 -4.59 11.07
N LEU A 547 -28.69 -4.47 10.03
CA LEU A 547 -28.80 -3.38 9.05
C LEU A 547 -30.00 -3.61 8.13
N SER A 548 -30.83 -2.58 7.95
CA SER A 548 -31.98 -2.67 7.04
C SER A 548 -31.56 -2.62 5.57
N TYR A 549 -32.30 -3.32 4.71
CA TYR A 549 -32.05 -3.29 3.25
C TYR A 549 -32.21 -1.87 2.66
N MET A 550 -33.14 -1.08 3.22
CA MET A 550 -33.34 0.32 2.82
C MET A 550 -32.10 1.19 3.15
N ALA A 551 -31.51 1.00 4.33
CA ALA A 551 -30.29 1.69 4.75
C ALA A 551 -29.12 1.39 3.80
N LEU A 552 -28.90 0.11 3.47
CA LEU A 552 -27.85 -0.29 2.53
C LEU A 552 -28.06 0.30 1.13
N ASN A 553 -29.29 0.29 0.63
CA ASN A 553 -29.61 0.88 -0.68
C ASN A 553 -29.46 2.41 -0.70
N ARG A 554 -29.76 3.11 0.39
CA ARG A 554 -29.47 4.54 0.52
C ARG A 554 -27.98 4.82 0.48
N LEU A 555 -27.16 4.04 1.19
CA LEU A 555 -25.70 4.16 1.13
C LEU A 555 -25.18 3.94 -0.31
N LYS A 556 -25.67 2.90 -0.99
CA LYS A 556 -25.35 2.64 -2.41
C LYS A 556 -25.75 3.83 -3.29
N ALA A 557 -26.91 4.45 -3.04
CA ALA A 557 -27.37 5.61 -3.79
C ALA A 557 -26.46 6.83 -3.59
N HIS A 558 -26.06 7.14 -2.35
CA HIS A 558 -25.12 8.23 -2.05
C HIS A 558 -23.77 8.04 -2.74
N LEU A 559 -23.19 6.84 -2.63
CA LEU A 559 -21.93 6.50 -3.30
C LEU A 559 -22.05 6.59 -4.82
N ASN A 560 -23.17 6.15 -5.39
CA ASN A 560 -23.40 6.26 -6.83
C ASN A 560 -23.55 7.70 -7.31
N ALA A 561 -24.20 8.53 -6.50
CA ALA A 561 -24.46 9.91 -6.84
C ALA A 561 -23.20 10.78 -6.67
N LEU A 562 -22.40 10.54 -5.63
CA LEU A 562 -21.14 11.26 -5.38
C LEU A 562 -20.01 10.85 -6.33
N PHE A 563 -19.93 9.56 -6.68
CA PHE A 563 -18.88 8.99 -7.53
C PHE A 563 -19.45 8.47 -8.87
N PRO A 564 -19.66 9.35 -9.86
CA PRO A 564 -20.37 9.02 -11.10
C PRO A 564 -19.55 8.20 -12.09
N ASN A 565 -18.23 8.39 -12.13
CA ASN A 565 -17.33 7.81 -13.15
C ASN A 565 -16.54 6.60 -12.65
N THR A 566 -16.87 6.07 -11.48
CA THR A 566 -16.15 4.94 -10.90
C THR A 566 -16.54 3.64 -11.60
N THR A 567 -15.52 2.85 -12.01
CA THR A 567 -15.72 1.57 -12.69
C THR A 567 -16.08 0.45 -11.73
N LEU A 568 -15.47 0.46 -10.55
CA LEU A 568 -15.56 -0.61 -9.56
C LEU A 568 -16.07 -0.03 -8.25
N LYS A 569 -17.22 -0.54 -7.80
CA LYS A 569 -17.82 -0.24 -6.49
C LYS A 569 -17.98 -1.54 -5.75
N ARG A 570 -17.28 -1.70 -4.64
CA ARG A 570 -17.39 -2.90 -3.79
C ARG A 570 -17.89 -2.56 -2.41
N TYR A 571 -18.62 -3.51 -1.84
CA TYR A 571 -19.24 -3.41 -0.52
C TYR A 571 -18.83 -4.63 0.29
N ALA A 572 -18.28 -4.39 1.48
CA ALA A 572 -17.98 -5.43 2.45
C ALA A 572 -18.81 -5.18 3.70
N LEU A 573 -19.47 -6.23 4.20
CA LEU A 573 -20.22 -6.19 5.44
C LEU A 573 -19.51 -7.07 6.47
N VAL A 574 -19.14 -6.48 7.59
CA VAL A 574 -18.42 -7.13 8.69
C VAL A 574 -19.34 -7.15 9.90
N ILE A 575 -19.46 -8.29 10.58
CA ILE A 575 -20.38 -8.45 11.72
C ILE A 575 -19.59 -8.84 12.95
N GLY A 576 -19.88 -8.20 14.08
CA GLY A 576 -19.31 -8.54 15.38
C GLY A 576 -17.84 -8.14 15.54
N ALA A 577 -17.31 -7.24 14.71
CA ALA A 577 -15.94 -6.74 14.83
C ALA A 577 -15.81 -5.45 15.68
N SER A 578 -16.92 -4.72 15.84
CA SER A 578 -16.98 -3.46 16.59
C SER A 578 -18.23 -3.41 17.47
N ALA A 579 -18.13 -2.71 18.60
CA ALA A 579 -19.28 -2.46 19.49
C ALA A 579 -20.28 -1.47 18.89
N ASN A 580 -19.82 -0.63 17.97
CA ASN A 580 -20.59 0.39 17.26
C ASN A 580 -20.70 0.05 15.78
N LEU A 581 -21.63 0.71 15.10
CA LEU A 581 -21.74 0.65 13.65
C LEU A 581 -20.74 1.61 13.02
N SER A 582 -19.89 1.12 12.12
CA SER A 582 -18.90 1.97 11.45
C SER A 582 -18.98 1.86 9.92
N LEU A 583 -18.64 2.95 9.27
CA LEU A 583 -18.56 3.07 7.83
C LEU A 583 -17.15 3.54 7.46
N THR A 584 -16.43 2.72 6.70
CA THR A 584 -15.14 3.07 6.11
C THR A 584 -15.28 3.04 4.59
N THR A 585 -14.94 4.13 3.91
CA THR A 585 -14.94 4.22 2.45
C THR A 585 -13.53 4.52 1.94
N LEU A 586 -12.99 3.63 1.10
CA LEU A 586 -11.69 3.75 0.45
C LEU A 586 -11.87 4.29 -0.96
N ILE A 587 -11.19 5.39 -1.29
CA ILE A 587 -11.32 6.15 -2.54
C ILE A 587 -9.98 6.08 -3.28
N ALA A 588 -9.93 5.48 -4.47
CA ALA A 588 -8.67 5.20 -5.16
C ALA A 588 -8.38 6.10 -6.37
N LYS A 589 -7.08 6.32 -6.59
CA LYS A 589 -6.40 7.14 -7.60
C LYS A 589 -6.63 8.64 -7.49
N SER A 590 -7.87 9.11 -7.44
CA SER A 590 -8.19 10.54 -7.35
C SER A 590 -7.60 11.31 -6.15
N PRO A 591 -7.20 10.69 -5.02
CA PRO A 591 -6.50 11.40 -3.95
C PRO A 591 -5.22 12.12 -4.40
N CYS A 592 -4.57 11.68 -5.48
CA CYS A 592 -3.40 12.38 -6.01
C CYS A 592 -3.71 13.78 -6.58
N LEU A 593 -4.99 14.10 -6.80
CA LEU A 593 -5.46 15.40 -7.29
C LEU A 593 -5.86 16.35 -6.16
N SER A 594 -5.70 15.95 -4.89
CA SER A 594 -5.91 16.87 -3.76
C SER A 594 -4.86 17.96 -3.71
N ASP A 595 -5.23 19.13 -3.19
CA ASP A 595 -4.31 20.26 -2.96
C ASP A 595 -3.12 19.85 -2.08
N ASP A 596 -3.34 19.06 -1.03
CA ASP A 596 -2.30 18.57 -0.12
C ASP A 596 -1.23 17.77 -0.88
N PHE A 597 -1.66 16.76 -1.63
CA PHE A 597 -0.77 15.88 -2.39
C PHE A 597 0.02 16.61 -3.47
N LEU A 598 -0.64 17.50 -4.22
CA LEU A 598 0.00 18.29 -5.28
C LEU A 598 1.02 19.26 -4.71
N THR A 599 0.71 19.90 -3.58
CA THR A 599 1.60 20.85 -2.92
C THR A 599 2.92 20.19 -2.50
N LEU A 600 2.87 18.96 -1.96
CA LEU A 600 4.06 18.19 -1.58
C LEU A 600 4.94 17.86 -2.80
N ILE A 601 4.33 17.41 -3.91
CA ILE A 601 5.06 17.11 -5.16
C ILE A 601 5.71 18.38 -5.72
N VAL A 602 4.96 19.47 -5.82
CA VAL A 602 5.46 20.75 -6.34
C VAL A 602 6.60 21.27 -5.45
N ALA A 603 6.46 21.20 -4.12
CA ALA A 603 7.52 21.61 -3.19
C ALA A 603 8.83 20.85 -3.43
N TYR A 604 8.75 19.54 -3.65
CA TYR A 604 9.91 18.72 -3.99
C TYR A 604 10.53 19.11 -5.34
N ILE A 605 9.74 19.18 -6.41
CA ILE A 605 10.25 19.52 -7.76
C ILE A 605 10.88 20.92 -7.75
N LYS A 606 10.22 21.90 -7.12
CA LYS A 606 10.70 23.27 -7.02
C LYS A 606 12.04 23.37 -6.29
N ARG A 607 12.22 22.62 -5.21
CA ARG A 607 13.43 22.73 -4.37
C ARG A 607 14.58 21.84 -4.83
N CYS A 608 14.30 20.70 -5.46
CA CYS A 608 15.32 19.73 -5.85
C CYS A 608 15.61 19.69 -7.36
N PHE A 609 14.72 20.21 -8.22
CA PHE A 609 14.91 20.18 -9.68
C PHE A 609 14.91 21.54 -10.35
N ALA A 610 14.29 22.58 -9.78
CA ALA A 610 14.21 23.87 -10.45
C ALA A 610 15.59 24.48 -10.68
N ARG A 611 15.80 25.05 -11.88
CA ARG A 611 16.96 25.91 -12.14
C ARG A 611 16.83 27.20 -11.34
N SER A 612 17.97 27.80 -10.98
CA SER A 612 18.05 28.99 -10.12
C SER A 612 17.21 30.18 -10.58
N GLU A 613 16.85 30.26 -11.86
CA GLU A 613 16.05 31.37 -12.42
C GLU A 613 14.55 31.21 -12.13
N VAL A 614 14.06 29.98 -11.95
CA VAL A 614 12.62 29.64 -11.86
C VAL A 614 12.24 29.05 -10.49
N GLY A 615 13.23 28.75 -9.64
CA GLY A 615 13.00 28.16 -8.32
C GLY A 615 12.44 29.13 -7.26
N TYR A 616 12.45 30.43 -7.51
CA TYR A 616 12.14 31.47 -6.50
C TYR A 616 10.77 32.16 -6.68
N ASP A 617 10.07 31.93 -7.79
CA ASP A 617 8.76 32.53 -8.09
C ASP A 617 7.67 31.46 -8.26
N ASP A 618 6.43 31.88 -8.53
CA ASP A 618 5.30 30.96 -8.74
C ASP A 618 5.22 30.42 -10.18
N THR A 619 6.25 30.64 -11.01
CA THR A 619 6.23 30.28 -12.42
C THR A 619 6.19 28.77 -12.59
N LEU A 620 7.00 28.03 -11.83
CA LEU A 620 6.99 26.57 -11.86
C LEU A 620 5.66 26.00 -11.33
N ASP A 621 5.11 26.60 -10.27
CA ASP A 621 3.87 26.14 -9.64
C ASP A 621 2.71 26.21 -10.64
N LYS A 622 2.60 27.33 -11.37
CA LYS A 622 1.62 27.53 -12.44
C LYS A 622 1.87 26.59 -13.63
N ALA A 623 3.14 26.40 -14.01
CA ALA A 623 3.50 25.52 -15.12
C ALA A 623 3.13 24.05 -14.82
N ILE A 624 3.33 23.56 -13.60
CA ILE A 624 2.95 22.19 -13.22
C ILE A 624 1.43 21.98 -13.37
N VAL A 625 0.62 22.95 -12.92
CA VAL A 625 -0.83 22.90 -13.12
C VAL A 625 -1.19 22.91 -14.61
N GLU A 626 -0.52 23.75 -15.41
CA GLU A 626 -0.70 23.80 -16.85
C GLU A 626 -0.35 22.47 -17.53
N PHE A 627 0.78 21.84 -17.17
CA PHE A 627 1.18 20.54 -17.71
C PHE A 627 0.15 19.43 -17.42
N ILE A 628 -0.52 19.49 -16.27
CA ILE A 628 -1.59 18.55 -15.90
C ILE A 628 -2.87 18.80 -16.73
N GLN A 629 -3.23 20.07 -16.93
CA GLN A 629 -4.53 20.45 -17.50
C GLN A 629 -4.56 20.61 -19.03
N ALA A 630 -3.48 21.13 -19.62
CA ALA A 630 -3.40 21.47 -21.05
C ALA A 630 -3.66 20.25 -21.95
N PRO A 631 -4.16 20.39 -23.19
CA PRO A 631 -4.46 19.28 -24.09
C PRO A 631 -3.23 18.41 -24.42
N GLU A 632 -2.07 19.02 -24.58
CA GLU A 632 -0.80 18.37 -24.89
C GLU A 632 0.19 18.57 -23.73
N PHE A 633 1.15 17.64 -23.59
CA PHE A 633 2.20 17.75 -22.57
C PHE A 633 3.46 18.30 -23.24
N ASP A 634 3.80 19.55 -22.93
CA ASP A 634 4.99 20.22 -23.44
C ASP A 634 6.21 19.83 -22.60
N GLU A 635 6.90 18.78 -23.02
CA GLU A 635 8.10 18.28 -22.35
C GLU A 635 9.29 19.22 -22.49
N GLU A 636 9.42 19.92 -23.61
CA GLU A 636 10.54 20.84 -23.86
C GLU A 636 10.51 22.02 -22.89
N LYS A 637 9.32 22.56 -22.62
CA LYS A 637 9.13 23.60 -21.61
C LYS A 637 9.54 23.11 -20.23
N LEU A 638 9.15 21.89 -19.83
CA LEU A 638 9.55 21.33 -18.54
C LEU A 638 11.07 21.12 -18.44
N GLU A 639 11.70 20.57 -19.49
CA GLU A 639 13.15 20.36 -19.57
C GLU A 639 13.96 21.66 -19.48
N SER A 640 13.41 22.75 -20.01
CA SER A 640 14.03 24.07 -19.94
C SER A 640 14.06 24.62 -18.50
N MET A 641 13.08 24.26 -17.68
CA MET A 641 12.89 24.78 -16.31
C MET A 641 13.66 23.96 -15.26
N LEU A 642 13.92 22.68 -15.52
CA LEU A 642 14.46 21.73 -14.54
C LEU A 642 15.89 21.29 -14.85
N VAL A 643 16.61 20.80 -13.83
CA VAL A 643 17.87 20.06 -13.97
C VAL A 643 17.61 18.57 -14.18
N SER A 644 18.62 17.82 -14.63
CA SER A 644 18.44 16.40 -14.99
C SER A 644 18.27 15.45 -13.80
N HIS A 645 18.83 15.78 -12.63
CA HIS A 645 18.82 14.91 -11.44
C HIS A 645 18.53 15.73 -10.19
N GLU A 646 17.83 15.13 -9.22
CA GLU A 646 17.45 15.80 -7.96
C GLU A 646 18.67 16.29 -7.18
N ASP A 647 18.68 17.52 -6.66
CA ASP A 647 19.71 18.00 -5.74
C ASP A 647 19.32 17.71 -4.27
N PRO A 648 19.98 16.75 -3.59
CA PRO A 648 19.66 16.40 -2.21
C PRO A 648 20.23 17.38 -1.18
N ALA A 649 21.02 18.38 -1.57
CA ALA A 649 21.68 19.30 -0.64
C ALA A 649 20.69 20.04 0.28
N LYS A 650 19.51 20.40 -0.25
CA LYS A 650 18.43 21.03 0.52
C LYS A 650 17.79 20.12 1.57
N ILE A 651 17.77 18.80 1.32
CA ILE A 651 17.23 17.81 2.25
C ILE A 651 18.21 17.52 3.38
N LEU A 652 19.50 17.48 3.05
CA LEU A 652 20.57 17.07 3.96
C LEU A 652 21.12 18.21 4.81
N ASP A 653 20.78 19.45 4.48
CA ASP A 653 21.37 20.67 5.04
C ASP A 653 22.92 20.61 5.09
N THR A 654 23.51 19.88 4.15
CA THR A 654 24.94 19.52 4.12
C THR A 654 25.40 19.36 2.68
N ASN A 655 26.69 19.58 2.44
CA ASN A 655 27.30 19.39 1.13
C ASN A 655 27.23 17.92 0.68
N TRP A 656 26.49 17.65 -0.41
CA TRP A 656 26.37 16.33 -1.04
C TRP A 656 27.72 15.67 -1.35
N HIS A 657 28.71 16.47 -1.77
CA HIS A 657 30.05 15.97 -2.10
C HIS A 657 30.80 15.43 -0.87
N ALA A 658 30.42 15.82 0.35
CA ALA A 658 30.99 15.30 1.58
C ALA A 658 30.25 14.03 2.07
N ILE A 659 28.92 14.00 1.93
CA ILE A 659 28.08 12.90 2.39
C ILE A 659 28.23 11.65 1.51
N LYS A 660 28.26 11.82 0.19
CA LYS A 660 28.35 10.71 -0.76
C LYS A 660 29.51 9.74 -0.48
N PRO A 661 30.77 10.19 -0.37
CA PRO A 661 31.90 9.29 -0.12
C PRO A 661 31.78 8.50 1.18
N MET A 662 31.15 9.08 2.21
CA MET A 662 30.97 8.42 3.50
C MET A 662 30.06 7.20 3.38
N TYR A 663 28.91 7.34 2.72
CA TYR A 663 27.95 6.24 2.55
C TYR A 663 28.42 5.21 1.53
N GLU A 664 29.07 5.63 0.44
CA GLU A 664 29.64 4.69 -0.54
C GLU A 664 30.81 3.89 0.04
N LYS A 665 31.61 4.48 0.92
CA LYS A 665 32.64 3.74 1.68
C LYS A 665 31.99 2.67 2.55
N LYS A 666 30.93 3.02 3.28
CA LYS A 666 30.15 2.07 4.08
C LYS A 666 29.57 0.94 3.24
N TYR A 667 29.04 1.22 2.05
CA TYR A 667 28.57 0.17 1.13
C TYR A 667 29.68 -0.85 0.84
N ARG A 668 30.87 -0.37 0.45
CA ARG A 668 32.02 -1.24 0.09
C ARG A 668 32.58 -2.01 1.29
N GLU A 669 32.46 -1.48 2.50
CA GLU A 669 32.82 -2.20 3.72
C GLU A 669 31.86 -3.37 4.00
N MET A 670 30.57 -3.20 3.69
CA MET A 670 29.52 -4.18 3.98
C MET A 670 29.32 -5.22 2.88
N ILE A 671 29.48 -4.83 1.61
CA ILE A 671 29.30 -5.70 0.44
C ILE A 671 30.64 -5.80 -0.28
N ARG A 672 31.25 -6.99 -0.24
CA ARG A 672 32.61 -7.25 -0.76
C ARG A 672 32.67 -7.53 -2.26
N ASP A 673 31.52 -7.70 -2.92
CA ASP A 673 31.48 -7.90 -4.37
C ASP A 673 31.45 -6.56 -5.11
N ASP A 674 32.59 -6.19 -5.70
CA ASP A 674 32.75 -4.96 -6.49
C ASP A 674 31.80 -4.89 -7.69
N LYS A 675 31.34 -6.04 -8.22
CA LYS A 675 30.39 -6.05 -9.36
C LYS A 675 28.98 -5.64 -8.97
N SER A 676 28.63 -5.83 -7.70
CA SER A 676 27.31 -5.51 -7.15
C SER A 676 27.19 -4.06 -6.67
N PHE A 677 28.26 -3.27 -6.75
CA PHE A 677 28.31 -1.91 -6.22
C PHE A 677 27.25 -1.00 -6.88
N THR A 678 26.51 -0.26 -6.05
CA THR A 678 25.56 0.75 -6.51
C THR A 678 25.97 2.10 -5.91
N SER A 679 26.19 3.09 -6.78
CA SER A 679 26.45 4.46 -6.32
C SER A 679 25.16 5.04 -5.75
N ILE A 680 25.31 5.93 -4.76
CA ILE A 680 24.16 6.68 -4.26
C ILE A 680 23.57 7.62 -5.32
N ASN A 681 24.35 7.97 -6.36
CA ASN A 681 23.83 8.72 -7.50
C ASN A 681 22.87 7.89 -8.35
N ASP A 682 23.00 6.57 -8.37
CA ASP A 682 22.19 5.67 -9.21
C ASP A 682 20.76 5.50 -8.66
N ILE A 683 20.51 5.94 -7.41
CA ILE A 683 19.19 5.94 -6.77
C ILE A 683 18.54 7.33 -6.74
N ARG A 684 19.21 8.34 -7.31
CA ARG A 684 18.64 9.69 -7.41
C ARG A 684 17.50 9.68 -8.42
N LEU A 685 16.42 10.40 -8.10
CA LEU A 685 15.38 10.66 -9.09
C LEU A 685 15.93 11.58 -10.19
N ASN A 686 15.51 11.31 -11.41
CA ASN A 686 15.87 12.09 -12.58
C ASN A 686 14.64 12.81 -13.15
N LEU A 687 14.87 13.58 -14.21
CA LEU A 687 13.82 14.34 -14.89
C LEU A 687 12.72 13.45 -15.48
N ASP A 688 13.06 12.24 -15.94
CA ASP A 688 12.08 11.29 -16.47
C ASP A 688 11.10 10.85 -15.37
N ASN A 689 11.56 10.69 -14.13
CA ASN A 689 10.66 10.42 -13.01
C ASN A 689 9.63 11.55 -12.79
N VAL A 690 10.06 12.81 -12.96
CA VAL A 690 9.16 13.97 -12.88
C VAL A 690 8.17 13.97 -14.03
N LYS A 691 8.62 13.69 -15.26
CA LYS A 691 7.74 13.56 -16.43
C LYS A 691 6.69 12.47 -16.24
N ASP A 692 7.10 11.28 -15.80
CA ASP A 692 6.21 10.14 -15.55
C ASP A 692 5.19 10.46 -14.45
N THR A 693 5.62 11.17 -13.40
CA THR A 693 4.71 11.66 -12.35
C THR A 693 3.64 12.59 -12.94
N ILE A 694 4.02 13.56 -13.77
CA ILE A 694 3.08 14.48 -14.42
C ILE A 694 2.16 13.74 -15.40
N ARG A 695 2.69 12.77 -16.16
CA ARG A 695 1.90 11.90 -17.05
C ARG A 695 0.86 11.09 -16.29
N TYR A 696 1.22 10.54 -15.12
CA TYR A 696 0.26 9.87 -14.24
C TYR A 696 -0.84 10.83 -13.78
N LEU A 697 -0.48 12.01 -13.27
CA LEU A 697 -1.45 13.02 -12.83
C LEU A 697 -2.38 13.46 -13.96
N ARG A 698 -1.85 13.70 -15.17
CA ARG A 698 -2.65 13.94 -16.40
C ARG A 698 -3.66 12.83 -16.64
N GLN A 699 -3.21 11.58 -16.58
CA GLN A 699 -4.04 10.43 -16.88
C GLN A 699 -5.22 10.33 -15.91
N ILE A 700 -4.98 10.57 -14.61
CA ILE A 700 -6.06 10.59 -13.61
C ILE A 700 -6.95 11.82 -13.77
N TYR A 701 -6.38 13.01 -14.01
CA TYR A 701 -7.13 14.26 -14.24
C TYR A 701 -8.07 14.17 -15.45
N ARG A 702 -7.67 13.44 -16.48
CA ARG A 702 -8.46 13.22 -17.70
C ARG A 702 -9.36 12.01 -17.64
N HIS A 703 -9.28 11.22 -16.56
CA HIS A 703 -10.08 10.02 -16.41
C HIS A 703 -11.55 10.36 -16.53
N ARG A 704 -12.13 10.01 -17.69
CA ARG A 704 -13.54 10.20 -18.02
C ARG A 704 -14.00 8.94 -18.73
N ILE A 705 -15.00 8.29 -18.16
CA ILE A 705 -15.64 7.15 -18.78
C ILE A 705 -16.86 7.69 -19.51
N SER A 706 -16.70 7.96 -20.80
CA SER A 706 -17.86 8.24 -21.64
C SER A 706 -18.63 6.93 -21.86
N LYS A 707 -19.97 7.00 -21.95
CA LYS A 707 -20.75 5.85 -22.40
C LYS A 707 -20.29 5.52 -23.82
N THR A 708 -19.78 4.30 -24.03
CA THR A 708 -19.43 3.82 -25.35
C THR A 708 -20.66 3.92 -26.24
N ARG A 709 -20.62 4.78 -27.25
CA ARG A 709 -21.67 4.85 -28.27
C ARG A 709 -21.58 3.58 -29.11
N VAL A 710 -22.72 3.12 -29.62
CA VAL A 710 -22.74 1.99 -30.56
C VAL A 710 -21.89 2.37 -31.77
N ILE A 711 -20.78 1.66 -31.96
CA ILE A 711 -19.92 1.80 -33.14
C ILE A 711 -20.50 0.85 -34.18
N SER A 712 -21.16 1.41 -35.19
CA SER A 712 -21.72 0.66 -36.31
C SER A 712 -20.83 0.86 -37.52
N LEU A 713 -20.52 -0.21 -38.25
CA LEU A 713 -19.90 -0.14 -39.59
C LEU A 713 -20.92 0.26 -40.67
N ASN A 714 -22.20 0.33 -40.32
CA ASN A 714 -23.25 0.84 -41.17
C ASN A 714 -23.47 2.32 -40.83
N ASP A 715 -23.13 3.21 -41.76
CA ASP A 715 -23.03 4.67 -41.59
C ASP A 715 -24.36 5.42 -41.35
N GLU A 716 -25.48 4.74 -41.15
CA GLU A 716 -26.78 5.39 -40.98
C GLU A 716 -27.55 4.88 -39.77
N VAL A 717 -27.15 5.29 -38.57
CA VAL A 717 -28.14 5.52 -37.50
C VAL A 717 -27.80 6.77 -36.71
N ASN A 718 -28.38 7.89 -37.13
CA ASN A 718 -28.25 9.17 -36.45
C ASN A 718 -29.15 9.19 -35.20
N PHE A 719 -28.66 8.68 -34.07
CA PHE A 719 -29.39 8.71 -32.78
C PHE A 719 -29.30 10.07 -32.07
N ASN A 720 -29.60 11.15 -32.78
CA ASN A 720 -29.83 12.46 -32.17
C ASN A 720 -31.21 12.97 -32.60
N GLY A 721 -32.25 12.46 -31.94
CA GLY A 721 -33.58 13.09 -31.89
C GLY A 721 -33.91 13.42 -30.44
N PRO A 722 -34.41 14.62 -30.11
CA PRO A 722 -34.86 14.94 -28.76
C PRO A 722 -36.05 14.03 -28.41
N ILE A 723 -36.07 13.53 -27.18
CA ILE A 723 -37.25 12.83 -26.63
C ILE A 723 -38.32 13.90 -26.43
N ASP A 724 -39.11 14.15 -27.47
CA ASP A 724 -40.26 15.05 -27.38
C ASP A 724 -41.40 14.31 -26.69
N LYS A 725 -41.75 14.78 -25.50
CA LYS A 725 -43.00 14.42 -24.83
C LYS A 725 -44.13 15.07 -25.63
N ARG A 726 -44.95 14.29 -26.32
CA ARG A 726 -46.40 14.54 -26.43
C ARG A 726 -47.20 13.42 -27.10
N ASP A 727 -48.33 13.16 -26.45
CA ASP A 727 -49.62 12.74 -26.95
C ASP A 727 -49.79 11.34 -27.56
N THR A 728 -50.52 10.51 -26.82
CA THR A 728 -51.74 9.87 -27.35
C THR A 728 -52.67 9.56 -26.18
N SER A 729 -53.59 10.49 -25.94
CA SER A 729 -54.95 10.15 -25.50
C SER A 729 -55.71 9.48 -26.65
N GLU A 730 -56.73 8.70 -26.28
CA GLU A 730 -57.77 8.03 -27.10
C GLU A 730 -57.52 6.55 -27.44
N SER A 731 -57.90 5.65 -26.52
CA SER A 731 -59.22 4.97 -26.56
C SER A 731 -59.59 4.43 -25.19
#